data_AF-A0A388PPU2-F1
#
_entry.id   AF-A0A388PPU2-F1
#
_cell.length_a   1.000
_cell.length_b   1.000
_cell.length_c   1.000
_cell.angle_alpha   90.00
_cell.angle_beta   90.00
_cell.angle_gamma   90.00
#
_symmetry.space_group_name_H-M   'P 1'
#
loop_
_entity.id
_entity.type
_entity.pdbx_description
1 polymer ?
#
loop_
_entity_poly.entity_id
_entity_poly.type
_entity_poly.pdbx_seq_one_letter_code
_entity_poly.pdbx_strand_id
1 'polypeptide(L)'
;MRFASLFLISSLAGFAPAAEPARLAAAPTVVVAPSAAGKFPAFADPAVKAFVAEADAAARKAAPLTPEFWAWVDAHPDVRAGLLFARHPMPAQSAQNLDTLRRALSPALADKYAQLLLGVAIRDGALRLDAETPVQEYPPAVAKVAAWMRTSGTSYLQVMAGQAAALQAAGVNVAETKDRAFWGQVAHASGTYPPRLAPSDVQFLVWMISKLETPAPAEAKQPWPIFPTAQAPWPLLTWFKASVPERECEWIWERYWGRIPGQPAGIIGYGRYSWDYDRVPEVKYKASAWHPGSLPRIWEDGGVCGRLSTMADTFRRALGQPARGTGQPGHRAFVHYGRDPKTGRWTFGVGQSIAGLEVTTTGPDVPALHPFIENRAVNCVALVQAMNLGLERFHRGRILGWFALGQTDAARRERYLRQALALNPYELGLWKALGDGVADGPAAARLLAEMDQALLTPNAALEVAKRLSADTDFASLGGGQSDAKADRGATVAKLAGDALAGQVFGRLLASGRGLAEARAALRAELARREALKVPYDAPSRKTCSGVTTSRSTASPGCSRPRMTRCSRPTASSRPSRGPRPSTGWSNVCASSVRRMPSSSPIGPRGSSRNWRPPARVGCPTKRVCRRPSRFTPRCTPCACARCANWARRGSPPWPRRCASMS
;
A
#
# COMPACT_ATOMS: atom_id res chain seq x y z
N MET A 1 -38.10 -23.39 -31.89
CA MET A 1 -38.46 -21.96 -31.67
C MET A 1 -37.22 -21.31 -31.07
N ARG A 2 -36.40 -20.48 -31.74
CA ARG A 2 -36.64 -19.20 -32.48
C ARG A 2 -37.24 -18.09 -31.62
N PHE A 3 -36.38 -17.15 -31.21
CA PHE A 3 -36.43 -15.66 -31.26
C PHE A 3 -35.34 -15.19 -30.26
N ALA A 4 -34.20 -14.57 -30.61
CA ALA A 4 -33.88 -13.48 -31.54
C ALA A 4 -34.38 -12.10 -31.08
N SER A 5 -33.46 -11.28 -30.56
CA SER A 5 -33.63 -9.83 -30.32
C SER A 5 -32.37 -9.09 -30.79
N LEU A 6 -32.56 -7.89 -31.34
CA LEU A 6 -31.56 -7.16 -32.12
C LEU A 6 -30.56 -6.38 -31.27
N PHE A 7 -29.34 -6.25 -31.79
CA PHE A 7 -28.51 -5.06 -31.60
C PHE A 7 -28.37 -4.36 -32.96
N LEU A 8 -28.80 -3.09 -33.05
CA LEU A 8 -28.47 -2.25 -34.20
C LEU A 8 -27.04 -1.71 -34.05
N ILE A 9 -26.24 -1.87 -35.10
CA ILE A 9 -24.98 -1.16 -35.29
C ILE A 9 -25.21 -0.12 -36.37
N SER A 10 -25.26 1.16 -36.00
CA SER A 10 -25.15 2.26 -36.96
C SER A 10 -23.67 2.64 -37.09
N SER A 11 -23.16 2.52 -38.32
CA SER A 11 -21.79 2.86 -38.70
C SER A 11 -21.72 4.28 -39.29
N LEU A 12 -20.48 4.73 -39.54
CA LEU A 12 -20.08 5.90 -40.35
C LEU A 12 -20.16 7.28 -39.68
N ALA A 13 -19.03 7.67 -39.07
CA ALA A 13 -18.51 9.03 -39.12
C ALA A 13 -17.06 8.97 -39.63
N GLY A 14 -16.69 9.87 -40.54
CA GLY A 14 -15.44 9.76 -41.30
C GLY A 14 -14.16 9.99 -40.48
N PHE A 15 -13.08 9.29 -40.84
CA PHE A 15 -11.74 9.61 -40.35
C PHE A 15 -11.29 10.96 -40.91
N ALA A 16 -11.24 11.97 -40.06
CA ALA A 16 -10.44 13.16 -40.33
C ALA A 16 -8.94 12.79 -40.41
N PRO A 17 -8.14 13.45 -41.26
CA PRO A 17 -6.70 13.20 -41.32
C PRO A 17 -6.06 13.48 -39.95
N ALA A 18 -5.15 12.61 -39.52
CA ALA A 18 -4.44 12.77 -38.26
C ALA A 18 -3.64 14.08 -38.28
N ALA A 19 -3.87 14.93 -37.27
CA ALA A 19 -3.15 16.18 -37.11
C ALA A 19 -1.63 15.92 -37.08
N GLU A 20 -0.87 16.80 -37.75
CA GLU A 20 0.58 16.69 -37.85
C GLU A 20 1.21 16.65 -36.44
N PRO A 21 2.13 15.72 -36.15
CA PRO A 21 2.73 15.62 -34.83
C PRO A 21 3.58 16.87 -34.56
N ALA A 22 3.07 17.74 -33.69
CA ALA A 22 3.75 18.95 -33.27
C ALA A 22 5.18 18.62 -32.83
N ARG A 23 6.18 19.20 -33.50
CA ARG A 23 7.59 18.93 -33.21
C ARG A 23 7.91 19.38 -31.78
N LEU A 24 8.52 18.48 -31.01
CA LEU A 24 8.96 18.62 -29.60
C LEU A 24 10.12 19.62 -29.40
N ALA A 25 10.11 20.74 -30.12
CA ALA A 25 11.18 21.74 -30.16
C ALA A 25 10.89 22.89 -29.18
N ALA A 26 11.86 23.15 -28.28
CA ALA A 26 11.94 24.31 -27.39
C ALA A 26 10.87 24.46 -26.28
N ALA A 27 10.18 23.40 -25.87
CA ALA A 27 9.50 23.41 -24.56
C ALA A 27 10.54 23.54 -23.42
N PRO A 28 10.31 24.36 -22.38
CA PRO A 28 11.28 24.54 -21.30
C PRO A 28 11.44 23.27 -20.46
N THR A 29 12.68 22.95 -20.13
CA THR A 29 13.08 21.86 -19.21
C THR A 29 12.34 21.99 -17.87
N VAL A 30 12.01 20.87 -17.23
CA VAL A 30 11.39 20.86 -15.90
C VAL A 30 12.39 21.34 -14.84
N VAL A 31 12.38 22.64 -14.55
CA VAL A 31 13.14 23.24 -13.44
C VAL A 31 12.31 23.18 -12.17
N VAL A 32 12.71 22.36 -11.20
CA VAL A 32 12.07 22.28 -9.89
C VAL A 32 12.32 23.58 -9.14
N ALA A 33 11.26 24.35 -8.88
CA ALA A 33 11.40 25.60 -8.14
C ALA A 33 11.86 25.34 -6.69
N PRO A 34 12.86 26.09 -6.17
CA PRO A 34 13.29 25.97 -4.79
C PRO A 34 12.14 26.29 -3.84
N SER A 35 12.15 25.67 -2.65
CA SER A 35 11.08 25.82 -1.66
C SER A 35 11.15 27.16 -0.94
N ALA A 36 10.67 28.23 -1.56
CA ALA A 36 10.44 29.50 -0.88
C ALA A 36 9.40 29.31 0.23
N ALA A 37 9.72 29.74 1.46
CA ALA A 37 8.79 29.72 2.58
C ALA A 37 7.79 30.89 2.47
N GLY A 38 6.75 30.70 1.66
CA GLY A 38 5.65 31.65 1.48
C GLY A 38 4.47 31.00 0.76
N LYS A 39 3.27 31.55 0.93
CA LYS A 39 2.08 31.12 0.15
C LYS A 39 2.41 31.26 -1.34
N PHE A 40 2.18 30.21 -2.15
CA PHE A 40 2.44 30.36 -3.58
C PHE A 40 1.43 31.38 -4.16
N PRO A 41 1.86 32.31 -5.04
CA PRO A 41 0.98 33.30 -5.64
C PRO A 41 -0.19 32.61 -6.35
N ALA A 42 -1.37 33.24 -6.41
CA ALA A 42 -2.49 32.69 -7.18
C ALA A 42 -2.05 32.34 -8.62
N PHE A 43 -2.67 31.32 -9.25
CA PHE A 43 -2.33 30.96 -10.63
C PHE A 43 -2.38 32.19 -11.52
N ALA A 44 -1.26 32.56 -12.14
CA ALA A 44 -1.19 33.78 -12.96
C ALA A 44 -2.11 33.68 -14.19
N ASP A 45 -2.23 32.47 -14.75
CA ASP A 45 -3.04 32.16 -15.92
C ASP A 45 -4.56 32.25 -15.60
N PRO A 46 -5.30 33.17 -16.25
CA PRO A 46 -6.74 33.32 -16.04
C PRO A 46 -7.55 32.07 -16.38
N ALA A 47 -7.12 31.25 -17.34
CA ALA A 47 -7.85 30.04 -17.72
C ALA A 47 -7.76 28.96 -16.63
N VAL A 48 -6.63 28.89 -15.90
CA VAL A 48 -6.51 28.00 -14.73
C VAL A 48 -7.39 28.50 -13.57
N LYS A 49 -7.54 29.82 -13.39
CA LYS A 49 -8.48 30.38 -12.41
C LYS A 49 -9.94 30.03 -12.77
N ALA A 50 -10.31 30.20 -14.04
CA ALA A 50 -11.65 29.87 -14.55
C ALA A 50 -11.97 28.38 -14.33
N PHE A 51 -11.05 27.49 -14.72
CA PHE A 51 -11.17 26.04 -14.48
C PHE A 51 -11.42 25.69 -13.01
N VAL A 52 -10.73 26.35 -12.07
CA VAL A 52 -10.95 26.12 -10.63
C VAL A 52 -12.32 26.61 -10.16
N ALA A 53 -12.81 27.74 -10.68
CA ALA A 53 -14.14 28.26 -10.37
C ALA A 53 -15.25 27.39 -10.97
N GLU A 54 -15.09 26.93 -12.22
CA GLU A 54 -15.99 26.01 -12.90
C GLU A 54 -16.07 24.66 -12.18
N ALA A 55 -14.93 24.10 -11.74
CA ALA A 55 -14.88 22.86 -10.98
C ALA A 55 -15.64 22.96 -9.64
N ASP A 56 -15.54 24.08 -8.94
CA ASP A 56 -16.26 24.32 -7.68
C ASP A 56 -17.77 24.51 -7.90
N ALA A 57 -18.16 25.28 -8.92
CA ALA A 57 -19.56 25.44 -9.31
C ALA A 57 -20.20 24.11 -9.74
N ALA A 58 -19.48 23.31 -10.51
CA ALA A 58 -19.89 21.97 -10.91
C ALA A 58 -20.00 21.02 -9.70
N ALA A 59 -19.07 21.09 -8.75
CA ALA A 59 -19.10 20.30 -7.52
C ALA A 59 -20.31 20.63 -6.64
N ARG A 60 -20.61 21.92 -6.43
CA ARG A 60 -21.80 22.39 -5.69
C ARG A 60 -23.11 21.96 -6.37
N LYS A 61 -23.14 21.95 -7.71
CA LYS A 61 -24.29 21.44 -8.49
C LYS A 61 -24.43 19.92 -8.41
N ALA A 62 -23.31 19.18 -8.44
CA ALA A 62 -23.31 17.72 -8.40
C ALA A 62 -23.63 17.16 -7.01
N ALA A 63 -23.23 17.85 -5.94
CA ALA A 63 -23.53 17.52 -4.56
C ALA A 63 -24.30 18.68 -3.88
N PRO A 64 -25.64 18.73 -3.99
CA PRO A 64 -26.48 19.77 -3.39
C PRO A 64 -26.61 19.61 -1.87
N LEU A 65 -25.48 19.69 -1.18
CA LEU A 65 -25.35 19.63 0.27
C LEU A 65 -25.65 21.00 0.90
N THR A 66 -25.92 21.00 2.21
CA THR A 66 -26.30 22.19 2.98
C THR A 66 -25.28 23.33 2.86
N PRO A 67 -25.70 24.61 2.93
CA PRO A 67 -24.79 25.76 2.95
C PRO A 67 -23.72 25.68 4.06
N GLU A 68 -24.08 25.12 5.22
CA GLU A 68 -23.19 24.84 6.36
C GLU A 68 -21.96 23.99 5.97
N PHE A 69 -22.17 22.89 5.23
CA PHE A 69 -21.10 22.04 4.72
C PHE A 69 -20.16 22.81 3.79
N TRP A 70 -20.72 23.57 2.84
CA TRP A 70 -19.91 24.30 1.88
C TRP A 70 -19.14 25.46 2.54
N ALA A 71 -19.73 26.17 3.50
CA ALA A 71 -19.02 27.17 4.30
C ALA A 71 -17.86 26.55 5.10
N TRP A 72 -18.04 25.34 5.64
CA TRP A 72 -16.97 24.59 6.29
C TRP A 72 -15.85 24.19 5.30
N VAL A 73 -16.20 23.74 4.10
CA VAL A 73 -15.23 23.44 3.02
C VAL A 73 -14.48 24.71 2.59
N ASP A 74 -15.15 25.85 2.47
CA ASP A 74 -14.56 27.14 2.08
C ASP A 74 -13.59 27.68 3.16
N ALA A 75 -13.86 27.41 4.45
CA ALA A 75 -12.94 27.69 5.54
C ALA A 75 -11.67 26.81 5.54
N HIS A 76 -11.69 25.66 4.84
CA HIS A 76 -10.60 24.70 4.77
C HIS A 76 -10.05 24.58 3.33
N PRO A 77 -9.23 25.52 2.85
CA PRO A 77 -8.82 25.59 1.45
C PRO A 77 -8.08 24.33 0.94
N ASP A 78 -7.26 23.70 1.77
CA ASP A 78 -6.60 22.42 1.44
C ASP A 78 -7.59 21.25 1.34
N VAL A 79 -8.69 21.30 2.10
CA VAL A 79 -9.76 20.30 2.02
C VAL A 79 -10.58 20.53 0.75
N ARG A 80 -10.92 21.78 0.44
CA ARG A 80 -11.58 22.15 -0.83
C ARG A 80 -10.75 21.73 -2.05
N ALA A 81 -9.46 22.07 -2.08
CA ALA A 81 -8.58 21.69 -3.19
C ALA A 81 -8.42 20.16 -3.31
N GLY A 82 -8.29 19.46 -2.18
CA GLY A 82 -8.24 18.01 -2.15
C GLY A 82 -9.55 17.36 -2.63
N LEU A 83 -10.70 17.84 -2.18
CA LEU A 83 -12.02 17.34 -2.57
C LEU A 83 -12.25 17.52 -4.09
N LEU A 84 -11.98 18.72 -4.63
CA LEU A 84 -12.21 19.05 -6.04
C LEU A 84 -11.23 18.38 -7.02
N PHE A 85 -9.98 18.11 -6.60
CA PHE A 85 -8.89 17.70 -7.50
C PHE A 85 -8.17 16.40 -7.11
N ALA A 86 -8.63 15.67 -6.09
CA ALA A 86 -8.28 14.26 -5.94
C ALA A 86 -8.74 13.46 -7.17
N ARG A 87 -9.99 13.65 -7.61
CA ARG A 87 -10.54 13.14 -8.86
C ARG A 87 -11.33 14.26 -9.52
N HIS A 88 -11.12 14.50 -10.81
CA HIS A 88 -11.83 15.52 -11.57
C HIS A 88 -12.59 14.88 -12.75
N PRO A 89 -13.88 15.19 -12.99
CA PRO A 89 -14.76 15.97 -12.10
C PRO A 89 -14.96 15.31 -10.73
N MET A 90 -15.28 16.12 -9.71
CA MET A 90 -15.48 15.64 -8.34
C MET A 90 -16.70 14.70 -8.28
N PRO A 91 -16.56 13.45 -7.78
CA PRO A 91 -17.72 12.60 -7.53
C PRO A 91 -18.58 13.16 -6.39
N ALA A 92 -19.89 13.28 -6.61
CA ALA A 92 -20.83 13.75 -5.58
C ALA A 92 -20.75 12.93 -4.28
N GLN A 93 -20.54 11.62 -4.41
CA GLN A 93 -20.35 10.69 -3.30
C GLN A 93 -19.17 11.07 -2.38
N SER A 94 -18.09 11.65 -2.92
CA SER A 94 -16.94 12.07 -2.09
C SER A 94 -17.31 13.24 -1.17
N ALA A 95 -18.13 14.18 -1.65
CA ALA A 95 -18.63 15.27 -0.82
C ALA A 95 -19.66 14.78 0.21
N GLN A 96 -20.58 13.88 -0.19
CA GLN A 96 -21.54 13.24 0.72
C GLN A 96 -20.83 12.47 1.84
N ASN A 97 -19.83 11.64 1.49
CA ASN A 97 -18.99 10.94 2.46
C ASN A 97 -18.32 11.92 3.45
N LEU A 98 -17.77 13.03 2.95
CA LEU A 98 -17.10 14.04 3.78
C LEU A 98 -18.07 14.71 4.76
N ASP A 99 -19.28 15.09 4.31
CA ASP A 99 -20.30 15.68 5.18
C ASP A 99 -20.81 14.69 6.24
N THR A 100 -21.00 13.41 5.87
CA THR A 100 -21.37 12.35 6.82
C THR A 100 -20.33 12.22 7.94
N LEU A 101 -19.04 12.20 7.62
CA LEU A 101 -17.97 12.11 8.62
C LEU A 101 -17.85 13.40 9.46
N ARG A 102 -18.05 14.57 8.84
CA ARG A 102 -18.05 15.88 9.50
C ARG A 102 -19.14 15.97 10.56
N ARG A 103 -20.38 15.60 10.22
CA ARG A 103 -21.55 15.63 11.14
C ARG A 103 -21.47 14.61 12.27
N ALA A 104 -20.66 13.55 12.11
CA ALA A 104 -20.44 12.54 13.15
C ALA A 104 -19.48 12.99 14.28
N LEU A 105 -18.91 14.19 14.18
CA LEU A 105 -17.98 14.78 15.14
C LEU A 105 -18.50 16.13 15.66
N SER A 106 -17.95 16.59 16.78
CA SER A 106 -18.11 17.99 17.18
C SER A 106 -17.37 18.91 16.20
N PRO A 107 -17.79 20.17 16.00
CA PRO A 107 -17.15 21.08 15.04
C PRO A 107 -15.63 21.20 15.25
N ALA A 108 -15.19 21.35 16.50
CA ALA A 108 -13.76 21.45 16.83
C ALA A 108 -12.95 20.19 16.46
N LEU A 109 -13.55 18.99 16.53
CA LEU A 109 -12.91 17.76 16.09
C LEU A 109 -12.96 17.60 14.56
N ALA A 110 -14.06 18.02 13.92
CA ALA A 110 -14.16 18.04 12.47
C ALA A 110 -13.08 18.94 11.85
N ASP A 111 -12.85 20.13 12.40
CA ASP A 111 -11.78 21.05 11.98
C ASP A 111 -10.39 20.45 12.24
N LYS A 112 -10.12 19.97 13.46
CA LYS A 112 -8.83 19.37 13.86
C LYS A 112 -8.45 18.15 13.00
N TYR A 113 -9.42 17.38 12.54
CA TYR A 113 -9.23 16.17 11.74
C TYR A 113 -9.65 16.31 10.27
N ALA A 114 -9.85 17.52 9.75
CA ALA A 114 -10.42 17.74 8.42
C ALA A 114 -9.67 17.00 7.29
N GLN A 115 -8.35 16.89 7.38
CA GLN A 115 -7.50 16.11 6.46
C GLN A 115 -7.75 14.60 6.54
N LEU A 116 -8.01 14.06 7.75
CA LEU A 116 -8.37 12.65 7.96
C LEU A 116 -9.75 12.35 7.38
N LEU A 117 -10.74 13.22 7.63
CA LEU A 117 -12.09 13.06 7.08
C LEU A 117 -12.05 13.01 5.55
N LEU A 118 -11.29 13.92 4.94
CA LEU A 118 -11.10 13.94 3.49
C LEU A 118 -10.39 12.69 2.95
N GLY A 119 -9.34 12.21 3.63
CA GLY A 119 -8.62 11.00 3.23
C GLY A 119 -9.50 9.75 3.21
N VAL A 120 -10.43 9.63 4.17
CA VAL A 120 -11.43 8.55 4.23
C VAL A 120 -12.54 8.75 3.18
N ALA A 121 -12.99 9.99 2.97
CA ALA A 121 -14.09 10.31 2.07
C ALA A 121 -13.76 10.11 0.57
N ILE A 122 -12.50 10.34 0.17
CA ILE A 122 -12.01 10.10 -1.21
C ILE A 122 -11.82 8.59 -1.42
N ARG A 123 -12.90 7.90 -1.76
CA ARG A 123 -12.93 6.47 -2.08
C ARG A 123 -13.86 6.18 -3.25
N ASP A 124 -13.80 4.97 -3.77
CA ASP A 124 -14.82 4.45 -4.67
C ASP A 124 -16.01 3.96 -3.84
N GLY A 125 -17.20 4.49 -4.15
CA GLY A 125 -18.45 4.19 -3.46
C GLY A 125 -18.73 5.00 -2.18
N ALA A 126 -19.87 4.70 -1.57
CA ALA A 126 -20.30 5.27 -0.30
C ALA A 126 -19.47 4.72 0.88
N LEU A 127 -19.52 5.42 2.01
CA LEU A 127 -19.14 4.85 3.31
C LEU A 127 -20.10 3.73 3.69
N ARG A 128 -19.59 2.70 4.37
CA ARG A 128 -20.46 1.74 5.04
C ARG A 128 -20.98 2.38 6.33
N LEU A 129 -22.27 2.70 6.37
CA LEU A 129 -22.93 3.36 7.50
C LEU A 129 -23.35 2.39 8.61
N ASP A 130 -23.60 1.13 8.25
CA ASP A 130 -24.03 0.07 9.17
C ASP A 130 -22.87 -0.82 9.64
N ALA A 131 -22.93 -1.27 10.88
CA ALA A 131 -22.04 -2.33 11.37
C ALA A 131 -22.32 -3.65 10.63
N GLU A 132 -21.31 -4.51 10.47
CA GLU A 132 -21.53 -5.87 9.98
C GLU A 132 -22.44 -6.63 10.96
N THR A 133 -23.47 -7.29 10.44
CA THR A 133 -24.34 -8.19 11.22
C THR A 133 -23.83 -9.64 11.12
N PRO A 134 -24.13 -10.50 12.11
CA PRO A 134 -23.88 -11.93 11.98
C PRO A 134 -24.59 -12.51 10.74
N VAL A 135 -23.92 -13.43 10.05
CA VAL A 135 -24.53 -14.20 8.96
C VAL A 135 -25.70 -15.01 9.52
N GLN A 136 -26.90 -14.75 9.00
CA GLN A 136 -28.14 -15.41 9.41
C GLN A 136 -28.40 -16.71 8.63
N GLU A 137 -28.05 -16.74 7.36
CA GLU A 137 -28.26 -17.89 6.46
C GLU A 137 -26.94 -18.58 6.10
N TYR A 138 -26.93 -19.90 6.20
CA TYR A 138 -25.79 -20.75 5.84
C TYR A 138 -26.22 -21.79 4.81
N PRO A 139 -25.30 -22.32 3.98
CA PRO A 139 -25.62 -23.41 3.05
C PRO A 139 -26.32 -24.58 3.76
N PRO A 140 -27.31 -25.26 3.15
CA PRO A 140 -28.14 -26.25 3.85
C PRO A 140 -27.36 -27.34 4.59
N ALA A 141 -26.25 -27.81 4.00
CA ALA A 141 -25.33 -28.77 4.63
C ALA A 141 -24.67 -28.21 5.92
N VAL A 142 -24.24 -26.95 5.91
CA VAL A 142 -23.68 -26.27 7.09
C VAL A 142 -24.75 -26.08 8.17
N ALA A 143 -25.94 -25.62 7.76
CA ALA A 143 -27.07 -25.40 8.66
C ALA A 143 -27.52 -26.70 9.35
N LYS A 144 -27.57 -27.82 8.62
CA LYS A 144 -27.84 -29.16 9.15
C LYS A 144 -26.82 -29.58 10.24
N VAL A 145 -25.52 -29.51 9.96
CA VAL A 145 -24.48 -29.88 10.95
C VAL A 145 -24.58 -28.97 12.19
N ALA A 146 -24.72 -27.65 12.00
CA ALA A 146 -24.84 -26.71 13.10
C ALA A 146 -26.12 -26.92 13.96
N ALA A 147 -27.24 -27.28 13.32
CA ALA A 147 -28.48 -27.63 14.02
C ALA A 147 -28.33 -28.94 14.81
N TRP A 148 -27.75 -29.98 14.20
CA TRP A 148 -27.46 -31.25 14.88
C TRP A 148 -26.49 -31.07 16.05
N MET A 149 -25.46 -30.23 15.93
CA MET A 149 -24.56 -29.90 17.04
C MET A 149 -25.31 -29.28 18.21
N ARG A 150 -26.21 -28.32 17.94
CA ARG A 150 -27.05 -27.69 18.97
C ARG A 150 -27.97 -28.69 19.68
N THR A 151 -28.65 -29.57 18.93
CA THR A 151 -29.61 -30.52 19.52
C THR A 151 -28.94 -31.68 20.26
N SER A 152 -27.77 -32.14 19.80
CA SER A 152 -27.00 -33.22 20.45
C SER A 152 -26.07 -32.74 21.56
N GLY A 153 -25.86 -31.44 21.71
CA GLY A 153 -24.83 -30.88 22.60
C GLY A 153 -23.39 -31.16 22.15
N THR A 154 -23.19 -31.65 20.91
CA THR A 154 -21.85 -32.00 20.40
C THR A 154 -21.03 -30.74 20.13
N SER A 155 -19.90 -30.61 20.83
CA SER A 155 -18.96 -29.50 20.61
C SER A 155 -18.25 -29.64 19.26
N TYR A 156 -17.85 -28.50 18.69
CA TYR A 156 -17.10 -28.50 17.42
C TYR A 156 -15.78 -29.28 17.49
N LEU A 157 -15.13 -29.35 18.66
CA LEU A 157 -13.93 -30.18 18.85
C LEU A 157 -14.22 -31.68 18.65
N GLN A 158 -15.35 -32.17 19.17
CA GLN A 158 -15.79 -33.55 18.95
C GLN A 158 -16.15 -33.80 17.48
N VAL A 159 -16.78 -32.82 16.81
CA VAL A 159 -17.05 -32.88 15.36
C VAL A 159 -15.76 -33.01 14.56
N MET A 160 -14.72 -32.22 14.89
CA MET A 160 -13.44 -32.26 14.18
C MET A 160 -12.64 -33.54 14.45
N ALA A 161 -12.81 -34.18 15.61
CA ALA A 161 -12.24 -35.49 15.90
C ALA A 161 -12.93 -36.64 15.15
N GLY A 162 -14.14 -36.45 14.63
CA GLY A 162 -14.99 -37.50 14.04
C GLY A 162 -15.82 -37.03 12.85
N GLN A 163 -15.21 -36.29 11.91
CA GLN A 163 -15.94 -35.59 10.84
C GLN A 163 -16.93 -36.47 10.06
N ALA A 164 -16.53 -37.68 9.66
CA ALA A 164 -17.41 -38.58 8.91
C ALA A 164 -18.66 -39.00 9.71
N ALA A 165 -18.48 -39.31 11.01
CA ALA A 165 -19.57 -39.66 11.90
C ALA A 165 -20.50 -38.47 12.16
N ALA A 166 -19.94 -37.26 12.31
CA ALA A 166 -20.73 -36.03 12.47
C ALA A 166 -21.57 -35.70 11.22
N LEU A 167 -21.02 -35.87 10.01
CA LEU A 167 -21.76 -35.67 8.76
C LEU A 167 -22.88 -36.71 8.59
N GLN A 168 -22.60 -37.98 8.90
CA GLN A 168 -23.61 -39.03 8.90
C GLN A 168 -24.74 -38.75 9.91
N ALA A 169 -24.40 -38.38 11.14
CA ALA A 169 -25.38 -38.06 12.19
C ALA A 169 -26.21 -36.79 11.88
N ALA A 170 -25.65 -35.84 11.14
CA ALA A 170 -26.35 -34.64 10.68
C ALA A 170 -27.14 -34.82 9.36
N GLY A 171 -27.10 -36.01 8.73
CA GLY A 171 -27.77 -36.26 7.45
C GLY A 171 -27.22 -35.40 6.29
N VAL A 172 -25.89 -35.28 6.22
CA VAL A 172 -25.14 -34.50 5.21
C VAL A 172 -24.20 -35.41 4.43
N ASN A 173 -24.22 -35.30 3.11
CA ASN A 173 -23.33 -36.06 2.23
C ASN A 173 -21.94 -35.41 2.17
N VAL A 174 -20.87 -36.19 2.27
CA VAL A 174 -19.48 -35.73 2.12
C VAL A 174 -19.23 -34.97 0.81
N ALA A 175 -20.00 -35.26 -0.25
CA ALA A 175 -19.95 -34.51 -1.50
C ALA A 175 -20.36 -33.03 -1.37
N GLU A 176 -21.22 -32.70 -0.40
CA GLU A 176 -21.67 -31.33 -0.09
C GLU A 176 -20.60 -30.54 0.69
N THR A 177 -19.60 -31.21 1.27
CA THR A 177 -18.56 -30.59 2.13
C THR A 177 -17.25 -30.32 1.40
N LYS A 178 -17.26 -30.27 0.06
CA LYS A 178 -16.08 -30.03 -0.77
C LYS A 178 -15.58 -28.58 -0.71
N ASP A 179 -16.40 -27.64 -0.24
CA ASP A 179 -15.96 -26.28 0.04
C ASP A 179 -14.93 -26.27 1.17
N ARG A 180 -13.75 -25.69 0.91
CA ARG A 180 -12.67 -25.52 1.90
C ARG A 180 -13.10 -24.66 3.08
N ALA A 181 -14.11 -23.81 2.92
CA ALA A 181 -14.69 -23.01 4.00
C ALA A 181 -15.76 -23.74 4.82
N PHE A 182 -16.27 -24.91 4.39
CA PHE A 182 -17.39 -25.63 5.02
C PHE A 182 -17.27 -25.74 6.55
N TRP A 183 -16.15 -26.29 7.04
CA TRP A 183 -15.94 -26.47 8.49
C TRP A 183 -15.82 -25.14 9.24
N GLY A 184 -15.22 -24.12 8.63
CA GLY A 184 -15.22 -22.76 9.18
C GLY A 184 -16.63 -22.19 9.30
N GLN A 185 -17.47 -22.36 8.28
CA GLN A 185 -18.86 -21.96 8.31
C GLN A 185 -19.65 -22.74 9.37
N VAL A 186 -19.41 -24.05 9.55
CA VAL A 186 -20.01 -24.85 10.64
C VAL A 186 -19.61 -24.30 12.02
N ALA A 187 -18.35 -23.89 12.20
CA ALA A 187 -17.90 -23.29 13.46
C ALA A 187 -18.62 -21.97 13.78
N HIS A 188 -18.93 -21.15 12.77
CA HIS A 188 -19.70 -19.92 12.94
C HIS A 188 -21.20 -20.21 13.15
N ALA A 189 -21.79 -21.03 12.28
CA ALA A 189 -23.21 -21.39 12.31
C ALA A 189 -23.62 -22.11 13.61
N SER A 190 -22.70 -22.84 14.25
CA SER A 190 -22.90 -23.50 15.56
C SER A 190 -22.73 -22.58 16.77
N GLY A 191 -22.20 -21.36 16.58
CA GLY A 191 -21.87 -20.44 17.68
C GLY A 191 -20.57 -20.79 18.44
N THR A 192 -19.72 -21.66 17.89
CA THR A 192 -18.46 -22.09 18.53
C THR A 192 -17.50 -20.93 18.80
N TYR A 193 -17.51 -19.91 17.93
CA TYR A 193 -16.75 -18.68 18.10
C TYR A 193 -17.66 -17.47 18.00
N PRO A 194 -17.41 -16.40 18.78
CA PRO A 194 -18.09 -15.13 18.55
C PRO A 194 -17.77 -14.61 17.14
N PRO A 195 -18.72 -13.91 16.50
CA PRO A 195 -18.51 -13.35 15.17
C PRO A 195 -17.47 -12.23 15.22
N ARG A 196 -16.74 -12.06 14.11
CA ARG A 196 -15.70 -11.04 13.95
C ARG A 196 -16.23 -9.89 13.09
N LEU A 197 -17.12 -9.09 13.69
CA LEU A 197 -17.87 -8.05 13.00
C LEU A 197 -17.09 -6.73 12.98
N ALA A 198 -17.06 -6.06 11.83
CA ALA A 198 -16.54 -4.71 11.70
C ALA A 198 -17.62 -3.65 12.02
N PRO A 199 -17.34 -2.66 12.90
CA PRO A 199 -18.21 -1.50 13.09
C PRO A 199 -18.32 -0.70 11.80
N SER A 200 -19.28 0.20 11.67
CA SER A 200 -19.37 1.07 10.49
C SER A 200 -18.12 1.93 10.28
N ASP A 201 -17.92 2.42 9.06
CA ASP A 201 -16.77 3.29 8.75
C ASP A 201 -16.79 4.56 9.63
N VAL A 202 -17.99 5.07 9.92
CA VAL A 202 -18.23 6.23 10.80
C VAL A 202 -17.89 5.89 12.25
N GLN A 203 -18.43 4.79 12.78
CA GLN A 203 -18.17 4.34 14.16
C GLN A 203 -16.68 4.10 14.40
N PHE A 204 -15.98 3.46 13.47
CA PHE A 204 -14.54 3.23 13.56
C PHE A 204 -13.75 4.55 13.59
N LEU A 205 -14.12 5.52 12.74
CA LEU A 205 -13.43 6.81 12.68
C LEU A 205 -13.63 7.64 13.96
N VAL A 206 -14.86 7.72 14.46
CA VAL A 206 -15.20 8.40 15.71
C VAL A 206 -14.49 7.75 16.90
N TRP A 207 -14.47 6.42 16.97
CA TRP A 207 -13.71 5.68 17.98
C TRP A 207 -12.21 5.98 17.91
N MET A 208 -11.60 5.93 16.72
CA MET A 208 -10.17 6.19 16.57
C MET A 208 -9.79 7.63 16.96
N ILE A 209 -10.62 8.61 16.58
CA ILE A 209 -10.43 10.02 16.97
C ILE A 209 -10.54 10.17 18.49
N SER A 210 -11.52 9.54 19.16
CA SER A 210 -11.65 9.66 20.63
C SER A 210 -10.45 9.09 21.38
N LYS A 211 -9.84 8.00 20.88
CA LYS A 211 -8.57 7.48 21.43
C LYS A 211 -7.39 8.41 21.14
N LEU A 212 -7.31 9.02 19.96
CA LEU A 212 -6.27 10.01 19.61
C LEU A 212 -6.34 11.29 20.46
N GLU A 213 -7.53 11.69 20.90
CA GLU A 213 -7.71 12.77 21.88
C GLU A 213 -7.41 12.35 23.33
N THR A 214 -7.38 11.04 23.62
CA THR A 214 -7.03 10.54 24.95
C THR A 214 -5.53 10.71 25.18
N PRO A 215 -5.08 11.40 26.25
CA PRO A 215 -3.67 11.55 26.56
C PRO A 215 -3.02 10.22 26.92
N ALA A 216 -1.70 10.14 26.78
CA ALA A 216 -0.94 8.99 27.27
C ALA A 216 -1.10 8.85 28.80
N PRO A 217 -1.17 7.62 29.35
CA PRO A 217 -1.03 7.38 30.78
C PRO A 217 0.29 7.99 31.31
N ALA A 218 0.29 8.50 32.54
CA ALA A 218 1.44 9.24 33.08
C ALA A 218 2.72 8.38 33.19
N GLU A 219 2.55 7.08 33.41
CA GLU A 219 3.58 6.05 33.51
C GLU A 219 4.01 5.45 32.16
N ALA A 220 3.41 5.91 31.05
CA ALA A 220 3.65 5.34 29.72
C ALA A 220 5.05 5.65 29.20
N LYS A 221 5.64 4.66 28.52
CA LYS A 221 6.95 4.75 27.83
C LYS A 221 6.80 4.72 26.31
N GLN A 222 5.60 4.50 25.83
CA GLN A 222 5.25 4.34 24.42
C GLN A 222 4.95 5.73 23.81
N PRO A 223 5.41 6.01 22.57
CA PRO A 223 5.23 7.32 21.95
C PRO A 223 3.77 7.50 21.48
N TRP A 224 3.07 8.48 22.04
CA TRP A 224 1.67 8.77 21.71
C TRP A 224 1.45 10.23 21.28
N PRO A 225 0.71 10.49 20.18
CA PRO A 225 0.23 9.50 19.21
C PRO A 225 1.38 8.86 18.41
N ILE A 226 1.23 7.59 17.99
CA ILE A 226 2.27 6.88 17.22
C ILE A 226 2.48 7.45 15.80
N PHE A 227 1.51 8.23 15.33
CA PHE A 227 1.53 8.98 14.08
C PHE A 227 0.72 10.27 14.29
N PRO A 228 1.17 11.44 13.81
CA PRO A 228 0.49 12.71 14.06
C PRO A 228 -0.69 12.90 13.10
N THR A 229 -1.74 12.09 13.26
CA THR A 229 -2.86 11.95 12.32
C THR A 229 -3.58 13.27 12.03
N ALA A 230 -3.76 14.14 13.03
CA ALA A 230 -4.36 15.47 12.87
C ALA A 230 -3.50 16.45 12.03
N GLN A 231 -2.18 16.24 11.96
CA GLN A 231 -1.26 17.09 11.18
C GLN A 231 -0.89 16.49 9.82
N ALA A 232 -1.31 15.24 9.57
CA ALA A 232 -0.95 14.54 8.35
C ALA A 232 -1.79 15.03 7.17
N PRO A 233 -1.20 15.24 5.99
CA PRO A 233 -1.94 15.63 4.81
C PRO A 233 -2.83 14.46 4.34
N TRP A 234 -4.04 14.76 3.86
CA TRP A 234 -5.04 13.75 3.47
C TRP A 234 -4.53 12.61 2.56
N PRO A 235 -3.58 12.80 1.63
CA PRO A 235 -3.12 11.71 0.76
C PRO A 235 -2.44 10.57 1.53
N LEU A 236 -1.90 10.82 2.72
CA LEU A 236 -1.32 9.77 3.58
C LEU A 236 -2.38 9.09 4.46
N LEU A 237 -3.63 9.57 4.46
CA LEU A 237 -4.72 9.12 5.34
C LEU A 237 -5.76 8.25 4.59
N THR A 238 -5.57 8.05 3.30
CA THR A 238 -6.42 7.23 2.41
C THR A 238 -6.52 5.75 2.79
N TRP A 239 -5.63 5.20 3.61
CA TRP A 239 -5.71 3.80 4.05
C TRP A 239 -6.66 3.55 5.23
N PHE A 240 -7.30 4.59 5.78
CA PHE A 240 -8.35 4.44 6.80
C PHE A 240 -9.73 4.05 6.25
N LYS A 241 -9.81 3.61 4.98
CA LYS A 241 -11.02 3.11 4.30
C LYS A 241 -11.49 1.72 4.76
N ALA A 242 -10.74 1.07 5.67
CA ALA A 242 -11.03 -0.27 6.16
C ALA A 242 -10.95 -0.30 7.70
N SER A 243 -12.12 -0.43 8.32
CA SER A 243 -12.36 -0.54 9.76
C SER A 243 -11.70 -1.76 10.40
N VAL A 244 -11.49 -1.68 11.71
CA VAL A 244 -11.04 -2.79 12.57
C VAL A 244 -12.21 -3.26 13.45
N PRO A 245 -12.41 -4.58 13.68
CA PRO A 245 -13.45 -5.09 14.56
C PRO A 245 -13.39 -4.49 15.97
N GLU A 246 -14.53 -4.06 16.51
CA GLU A 246 -14.60 -3.24 17.73
C GLU A 246 -13.96 -3.90 18.95
N ARG A 247 -14.24 -5.19 19.20
CA ARG A 247 -13.58 -5.94 20.28
C ARG A 247 -12.07 -6.03 20.10
N GLU A 248 -11.57 -6.05 18.86
CA GLU A 248 -10.13 -6.02 18.59
C GLU A 248 -9.55 -4.61 18.79
N CYS A 249 -10.28 -3.55 18.48
CA CYS A 249 -9.89 -2.16 18.77
C CYS A 249 -9.57 -1.92 20.26
N GLU A 250 -10.47 -2.32 21.16
CA GLU A 250 -10.21 -2.18 22.60
C GLU A 250 -9.08 -3.10 23.09
N TRP A 251 -8.97 -4.33 22.56
CA TRP A 251 -7.82 -5.19 22.88
C TRP A 251 -6.49 -4.59 22.43
N ILE A 252 -6.44 -3.97 21.24
CA ILE A 252 -5.25 -3.28 20.72
C ILE A 252 -4.87 -2.12 21.64
N TRP A 253 -5.85 -1.32 22.06
CA TRP A 253 -5.67 -0.17 22.95
C TRP A 253 -5.10 -0.57 24.32
N GLU A 254 -5.77 -1.49 25.01
CA GLU A 254 -5.35 -1.95 26.33
C GLU A 254 -4.01 -2.70 26.28
N ARG A 255 -3.75 -3.45 25.20
CA ARG A 255 -2.46 -4.07 24.98
C ARG A 255 -1.35 -3.05 24.75
N TYR A 256 -1.58 -2.03 23.91
CA TYR A 256 -0.57 -1.02 23.60
C TYR A 256 -0.05 -0.33 24.87
N TRP A 257 -0.94 -0.09 25.84
CA TRP A 257 -0.59 0.44 27.16
C TRP A 257 -0.10 -0.59 28.19
N GLY A 258 -0.04 -1.89 27.84
CA GLY A 258 0.45 -2.94 28.74
C GLY A 258 -0.53 -3.36 29.85
N ARG A 259 -1.82 -3.05 29.68
CA ARG A 259 -2.87 -3.30 30.68
C ARG A 259 -3.44 -4.72 30.62
N ILE A 260 -3.02 -5.53 29.64
CA ILE A 260 -3.39 -6.94 29.54
C ILE A 260 -2.37 -7.80 30.31
N PRO A 261 -2.78 -8.49 31.40
CA PRO A 261 -1.86 -9.27 32.22
C PRO A 261 -1.08 -10.32 31.41
N GLY A 262 0.23 -10.42 31.69
CA GLY A 262 1.12 -11.37 31.02
C GLY A 262 1.46 -11.05 29.56
N GLN A 263 1.05 -9.90 29.02
CA GLN A 263 1.36 -9.50 27.65
C GLN A 263 2.28 -8.26 27.58
N PRO A 264 3.22 -8.21 26.62
CA PRO A 264 4.10 -7.06 26.47
C PRO A 264 3.37 -5.87 25.83
N ALA A 265 3.69 -4.68 26.31
CA ALA A 265 3.13 -3.41 25.86
C ALA A 265 3.71 -2.94 24.50
N GLY A 266 3.07 -1.95 23.89
CA GLY A 266 3.53 -1.29 22.66
C GLY A 266 3.06 -1.93 21.36
N ILE A 267 3.64 -1.50 20.24
CA ILE A 267 3.24 -1.91 18.89
C ILE A 267 3.68 -3.35 18.60
N ILE A 268 2.76 -4.18 18.10
CA ILE A 268 3.13 -5.48 17.55
C ILE A 268 3.75 -5.29 16.15
N GLY A 269 5.06 -5.51 16.05
CA GLY A 269 5.78 -5.59 14.76
C GLY A 269 5.76 -6.99 14.14
N TYR A 270 5.98 -8.00 14.97
CA TYR A 270 6.02 -9.41 14.60
C TYR A 270 5.47 -10.27 15.75
N GLY A 271 4.70 -11.31 15.41
CA GLY A 271 4.23 -12.32 16.37
C GLY A 271 5.09 -13.58 16.32
N ARG A 272 4.60 -14.65 16.95
CA ARG A 272 5.22 -15.98 16.82
C ARG A 272 5.07 -16.49 15.37
N TYR A 273 6.18 -16.64 14.65
CA TYR A 273 6.15 -17.35 13.38
C TYR A 273 5.95 -18.85 13.63
N SER A 274 4.95 -19.44 12.97
CA SER A 274 4.61 -20.86 13.14
C SER A 274 3.80 -21.38 11.96
N TRP A 275 4.10 -22.60 11.54
CA TRP A 275 3.31 -23.37 10.56
C TRP A 275 2.18 -24.16 11.23
N ASP A 276 2.11 -24.15 12.57
CA ASP A 276 1.21 -25.00 13.35
C ASP A 276 -0.24 -24.50 13.36
N TYR A 277 -0.53 -23.33 12.80
CA TYR A 277 -1.90 -22.79 12.74
C TYR A 277 -2.87 -23.73 12.02
N ASP A 278 -2.41 -24.49 11.03
CA ASP A 278 -3.26 -25.47 10.33
C ASP A 278 -3.35 -26.83 11.02
N ARG A 279 -2.75 -27.00 12.22
CA ARG A 279 -3.04 -28.16 13.09
C ARG A 279 -4.48 -28.06 13.59
N VAL A 280 -5.25 -29.09 13.23
CA VAL A 280 -6.69 -29.18 13.42
C VAL A 280 -6.99 -30.45 14.21
N PRO A 281 -7.72 -30.35 15.34
CA PRO A 281 -8.33 -29.14 15.89
C PRO A 281 -7.42 -28.27 16.81
N GLU A 282 -6.24 -28.74 17.18
CA GLU A 282 -5.50 -28.32 18.40
C GLU A 282 -5.11 -26.83 18.44
N VAL A 283 -4.83 -26.23 17.27
CA VAL A 283 -4.44 -24.82 17.18
C VAL A 283 -5.53 -24.01 16.51
N LYS A 284 -5.95 -24.39 15.30
CA LYS A 284 -6.94 -23.63 14.52
C LYS A 284 -8.27 -23.49 15.25
N TYR A 285 -8.71 -24.57 15.88
CA TYR A 285 -10.07 -24.74 16.36
C TYR A 285 -10.18 -25.07 17.85
N LYS A 286 -9.15 -24.73 18.65
CA LYS A 286 -9.28 -24.74 20.11
C LYS A 286 -10.33 -23.75 20.59
N ALA A 287 -10.96 -24.08 21.73
CA ALA A 287 -11.91 -23.22 22.42
C ALA A 287 -11.28 -21.85 22.75
N SER A 288 -12.02 -20.76 22.52
CA SER A 288 -11.59 -19.41 22.84
C SER A 288 -12.75 -18.41 22.82
N ALA A 289 -12.68 -17.37 23.66
CA ALA A 289 -13.58 -16.22 23.64
C ALA A 289 -13.36 -15.25 22.45
N TRP A 290 -12.58 -15.68 21.46
CA TRP A 290 -12.11 -14.92 20.31
C TRP A 290 -12.17 -15.74 19.02
N HIS A 291 -12.58 -15.09 17.94
CA HIS A 291 -12.59 -15.64 16.59
C HIS A 291 -11.17 -16.06 16.15
N PRO A 292 -10.95 -17.24 15.50
CA PRO A 292 -9.60 -17.73 15.14
C PRO A 292 -8.76 -16.81 14.24
N GLY A 293 -9.42 -15.93 13.48
CA GLY A 293 -8.79 -14.88 12.65
C GLY A 293 -8.60 -13.51 13.33
N SER A 294 -8.96 -13.37 14.60
CA SER A 294 -8.80 -12.11 15.36
C SER A 294 -7.37 -11.89 15.84
N LEU A 295 -6.99 -10.64 16.08
CA LEU A 295 -5.65 -10.27 16.56
C LEU A 295 -5.21 -10.99 17.85
N PRO A 296 -6.05 -11.16 18.90
CA PRO A 296 -5.70 -11.96 20.08
C PRO A 296 -5.31 -13.40 19.72
N ARG A 297 -6.05 -14.04 18.79
CA ARG A 297 -5.76 -15.40 18.32
C ARG A 297 -4.54 -15.47 17.40
N ILE A 298 -4.27 -14.43 16.61
CA ILE A 298 -3.02 -14.34 15.82
C ILE A 298 -1.81 -14.17 16.75
N TRP A 299 -1.94 -13.41 17.83
CA TRP A 299 -0.89 -13.27 18.85
C TRP A 299 -0.62 -14.59 19.59
N GLU A 300 -1.68 -15.29 20.00
CA GLU A 300 -1.60 -16.54 20.77
C GLU A 300 -1.13 -17.74 19.93
N ASP A 301 -1.76 -17.97 18.77
CA ASP A 301 -1.48 -19.14 17.91
C ASP A 301 -0.23 -18.92 17.05
N GLY A 302 0.09 -17.66 16.78
CA GLY A 302 1.05 -17.27 15.76
C GLY A 302 0.51 -17.48 14.35
N GLY A 303 1.43 -17.67 13.42
CA GLY A 303 1.15 -18.05 12.04
C GLY A 303 2.27 -17.66 11.08
N VAL A 304 2.01 -17.85 9.79
CA VAL A 304 2.89 -17.38 8.71
C VAL A 304 2.59 -15.93 8.32
N CYS A 305 3.33 -15.43 7.32
CA CYS A 305 3.28 -14.07 6.78
C CYS A 305 1.86 -13.48 6.63
N GLY A 306 0.91 -14.28 6.13
CA GLY A 306 -0.49 -13.91 6.00
C GLY A 306 -1.12 -13.39 7.29
N ARG A 307 -1.02 -14.16 8.38
CA ARG A 307 -1.57 -13.80 9.70
C ARG A 307 -0.77 -12.68 10.35
N LEU A 308 0.56 -12.77 10.35
CA LEU A 308 1.43 -11.82 11.04
C LEU A 308 1.37 -10.41 10.43
N SER A 309 1.20 -10.29 9.12
CA SER A 309 1.00 -8.97 8.48
C SER A 309 -0.38 -8.38 8.77
N THR A 310 -1.43 -9.21 8.91
CA THR A 310 -2.78 -8.71 9.31
C THR A 310 -2.71 -8.11 10.70
N MET A 311 -2.08 -8.82 11.64
CA MET A 311 -1.89 -8.29 12.99
C MET A 311 -1.12 -6.97 12.96
N ALA A 312 -0.01 -6.89 12.23
CA ALA A 312 0.80 -5.68 12.18
C ALA A 312 0.13 -4.48 11.47
N ASP A 313 -0.68 -4.72 10.43
CA ASP A 313 -1.44 -3.68 9.70
C ASP A 313 -2.68 -3.20 10.48
N THR A 314 -3.35 -4.11 11.20
CA THR A 314 -4.61 -3.84 11.89
C THR A 314 -4.33 -3.14 13.23
N PHE A 315 -3.27 -3.56 13.93
CA PHE A 315 -2.81 -2.93 15.17
C PHE A 315 -2.40 -1.46 14.95
N ARG A 316 -1.75 -1.15 13.81
CA ARG A 316 -1.36 0.22 13.45
C ARG A 316 -2.55 1.09 13.08
N ARG A 317 -3.48 0.56 12.26
CA ARG A 317 -4.71 1.30 11.87
C ARG A 317 -5.56 1.68 13.08
N ALA A 318 -5.81 0.77 14.01
CA ALA A 318 -6.58 1.08 15.22
C ALA A 318 -5.89 2.15 16.11
N LEU A 319 -4.55 2.25 16.07
CA LEU A 319 -3.78 3.26 16.80
C LEU A 319 -3.52 4.55 15.98
N GLY A 320 -4.28 4.81 14.92
CA GLY A 320 -4.19 6.05 14.15
C GLY A 320 -2.97 6.16 13.22
N GLN A 321 -2.21 5.08 13.00
CA GLN A 321 -1.16 5.03 11.99
C GLN A 321 -1.67 4.40 10.68
N PRO A 322 -1.57 5.09 9.52
CA PRO A 322 -1.93 4.52 8.23
C PRO A 322 -1.09 3.28 7.93
N ALA A 323 -1.72 2.13 7.77
CA ALA A 323 -1.07 0.87 7.43
C ALA A 323 -2.00 -0.07 6.67
N ARG A 324 -1.44 -0.95 5.84
CA ARG A 324 -2.19 -2.01 5.13
C ARG A 324 -1.29 -3.21 4.81
N GLY A 325 -1.87 -4.39 4.67
CA GLY A 325 -1.18 -5.53 4.06
C GLY A 325 -0.89 -5.30 2.58
N THR A 326 0.19 -5.90 2.10
CA THR A 326 0.64 -5.86 0.70
C THR A 326 1.06 -7.26 0.24
N GLY A 327 0.91 -7.55 -1.05
CA GLY A 327 1.47 -8.76 -1.64
C GLY A 327 2.97 -8.62 -1.93
N GLN A 328 3.67 -9.74 -1.90
CA GLN A 328 4.99 -10.00 -2.48
C GLN A 328 4.97 -11.42 -3.10
N PRO A 329 5.90 -11.78 -4.01
CA PRO A 329 5.92 -13.13 -4.59
C PRO A 329 6.01 -14.21 -3.51
N GLY A 330 4.99 -15.08 -3.43
CA GLY A 330 4.88 -16.14 -2.42
C GLY A 330 4.65 -15.67 -0.97
N HIS A 331 4.38 -14.38 -0.74
CA HIS A 331 4.44 -13.80 0.62
C HIS A 331 3.47 -12.63 0.83
N ARG A 332 3.12 -12.36 2.09
CA ARG A 332 2.37 -11.18 2.50
C ARG A 332 3.18 -10.37 3.51
N ALA A 333 3.45 -9.12 3.15
CA ALA A 333 4.07 -8.12 4.01
C ALA A 333 3.02 -7.09 4.44
N PHE A 334 3.43 -6.07 5.19
CA PHE A 334 2.61 -4.88 5.43
C PHE A 334 3.38 -3.60 5.14
N VAL A 335 2.66 -2.54 4.80
CA VAL A 335 3.22 -1.19 4.63
C VAL A 335 2.57 -0.23 5.59
N HIS A 336 3.28 0.85 5.91
CA HIS A 336 2.79 1.93 6.75
C HIS A 336 3.40 3.27 6.37
N TYR A 337 2.67 4.34 6.63
CA TYR A 337 3.23 5.69 6.68
C TYR A 337 3.68 6.03 8.10
N GLY A 338 4.70 6.87 8.20
CA GLY A 338 5.28 7.32 9.45
C GLY A 338 5.72 8.78 9.35
N ARG A 339 6.24 9.30 10.45
CA ARG A 339 6.96 10.57 10.49
C ARG A 339 8.26 10.35 11.27
N ASP A 340 9.38 10.78 10.72
CA ASP A 340 10.65 10.74 11.43
C ASP A 340 10.65 11.87 12.48
N PRO A 341 10.76 11.56 13.79
CA PRO A 341 10.73 12.58 14.83
C PRO A 341 11.97 13.49 14.82
N LYS A 342 13.07 13.09 14.18
CA LYS A 342 14.29 13.90 14.10
C LYS A 342 14.25 14.92 12.98
N THR A 343 13.81 14.51 11.78
CA THR A 343 13.76 15.39 10.60
C THR A 343 12.39 16.03 10.36
N GLY A 344 11.35 15.56 11.06
CA GLY A 344 9.96 15.96 10.85
C GLY A 344 9.33 15.45 9.55
N ARG A 345 10.11 14.75 8.70
CA ARG A 345 9.70 14.29 7.36
C ARG A 345 8.78 13.08 7.42
N TRP A 346 7.84 13.00 6.48
CA TRP A 346 7.02 11.82 6.24
C TRP A 346 7.87 10.66 5.75
N THR A 347 7.48 9.45 6.15
CA THR A 347 8.17 8.21 5.80
C THR A 347 7.21 7.14 5.31
N PHE A 348 7.69 6.24 4.45
CA PHE A 348 7.06 4.99 4.10
C PHE A 348 7.95 3.85 4.63
N GLY A 349 7.33 2.76 5.10
CA GLY A 349 8.05 1.57 5.54
C GLY A 349 7.34 0.29 5.12
N VAL A 350 8.10 -0.73 4.73
CA VAL A 350 7.63 -2.10 4.51
C VAL A 350 8.08 -2.95 5.68
N GLY A 351 7.14 -3.50 6.44
CA GLY A 351 7.40 -4.43 7.53
C GLY A 351 7.14 -5.87 7.09
N GLN A 352 7.90 -6.82 7.65
CA GLN A 352 7.88 -8.23 7.22
C GLN A 352 8.20 -8.41 5.73
N SER A 353 9.07 -7.57 5.16
CA SER A 353 9.45 -7.66 3.74
C SER A 353 10.39 -8.84 3.49
N ILE A 354 10.18 -9.60 2.41
CA ILE A 354 11.17 -10.55 1.85
C ILE A 354 11.72 -10.11 0.49
N ALA A 355 11.16 -9.05 -0.10
CA ALA A 355 11.55 -8.52 -1.38
C ALA A 355 11.60 -6.97 -1.35
N GLY A 356 12.05 -6.34 -2.44
CA GLY A 356 12.08 -4.89 -2.55
C GLY A 356 10.78 -4.29 -3.11
N LEU A 357 10.82 -2.99 -3.39
CA LEU A 357 9.67 -2.22 -3.86
C LEU A 357 9.28 -2.60 -5.29
N GLU A 358 10.20 -3.18 -6.05
CA GLU A 358 10.07 -3.68 -7.42
C GLU A 358 9.17 -4.92 -7.58
N VAL A 359 8.72 -5.54 -6.48
CA VAL A 359 7.68 -6.60 -6.51
C VAL A 359 6.64 -6.46 -5.40
N THR A 360 6.67 -5.38 -4.62
CA THR A 360 5.70 -5.14 -3.54
C THR A 360 4.42 -4.51 -4.10
N THR A 361 3.30 -5.23 -4.02
CA THR A 361 2.03 -4.88 -4.68
C THR A 361 1.06 -4.13 -3.76
N THR A 362 1.23 -2.80 -3.69
CA THR A 362 0.33 -1.88 -2.98
C THR A 362 0.38 -0.48 -3.59
N GLY A 363 -0.76 0.22 -3.60
CA GLY A 363 -0.87 1.63 -3.98
C GLY A 363 -1.21 2.56 -2.81
N PRO A 364 -1.08 3.89 -2.99
CA PRO A 364 -1.45 4.89 -1.99
C PRO A 364 -2.96 5.12 -1.87
N ASP A 365 -3.81 4.46 -2.66
CA ASP A 365 -5.27 4.67 -2.74
C ASP A 365 -5.70 6.15 -2.93
N VAL A 366 -4.79 6.97 -3.47
CA VAL A 366 -5.04 8.29 -4.04
C VAL A 366 -5.36 8.09 -5.52
N PRO A 367 -6.42 8.71 -6.09
CA PRO A 367 -6.73 8.54 -7.50
C PRO A 367 -5.57 9.03 -8.39
N ALA A 368 -5.20 8.27 -9.41
CA ALA A 368 -4.18 8.70 -10.36
C ALA A 368 -4.73 9.83 -11.25
N LEU A 369 -3.86 10.79 -11.62
CA LEU A 369 -4.16 11.75 -12.70
C LEU A 369 -4.16 11.03 -14.06
N HIS A 370 -3.25 10.07 -14.22
CA HIS A 370 -3.13 9.22 -15.39
C HIS A 370 -2.53 7.86 -14.96
N PRO A 371 -3.08 6.70 -15.37
CA PRO A 371 -2.63 5.39 -14.92
C PRO A 371 -1.15 5.12 -15.22
N PHE A 372 -0.35 4.90 -14.17
CA PHE A 372 1.06 4.55 -14.30
C PHE A 372 1.54 3.71 -13.11
N ILE A 373 2.16 2.57 -13.41
CA ILE A 373 2.71 1.59 -12.44
C ILE A 373 1.78 1.37 -11.24
N GLU A 374 0.47 1.23 -11.50
CA GLU A 374 -0.55 1.15 -10.46
C GLU A 374 -0.36 -0.08 -9.57
N ASN A 375 -0.78 0.04 -8.31
CA ASN A 375 -0.60 -1.00 -7.29
C ASN A 375 0.88 -1.41 -7.05
N ARG A 376 1.82 -0.46 -7.15
CA ARG A 376 3.26 -0.67 -6.90
C ARG A 376 3.76 0.21 -5.77
N ALA A 377 4.49 -0.37 -4.81
CA ALA A 377 4.90 0.33 -3.58
C ALA A 377 5.72 1.61 -3.83
N VAL A 378 6.41 1.73 -4.97
CA VAL A 378 7.08 2.96 -5.39
C VAL A 378 6.14 4.17 -5.45
N ASN A 379 4.86 4.02 -5.82
CA ASN A 379 3.88 5.11 -5.79
C ASN A 379 3.62 5.62 -4.37
N CYS A 380 3.75 4.74 -3.36
CA CYS A 380 3.63 5.13 -1.96
C CYS A 380 4.87 5.91 -1.48
N VAL A 381 6.06 5.57 -1.98
CA VAL A 381 7.30 6.31 -1.72
C VAL A 381 7.29 7.66 -2.42
N ALA A 382 6.86 7.70 -3.70
CA ALA A 382 6.67 8.92 -4.46
C ALA A 382 5.69 9.87 -3.75
N LEU A 383 4.54 9.35 -3.28
CA LEU A 383 3.59 10.17 -2.51
C LEU A 383 4.21 10.73 -1.22
N VAL A 384 5.00 9.94 -0.48
CA VAL A 384 5.70 10.45 0.71
C VAL A 384 6.65 11.59 0.36
N GLN A 385 7.37 11.52 -0.76
CA GLN A 385 8.20 12.64 -1.20
C GLN A 385 7.37 13.83 -1.69
N ALA A 386 6.26 13.59 -2.41
CA ALA A 386 5.30 14.62 -2.79
C ALA A 386 4.78 15.40 -1.57
N MET A 387 4.52 14.70 -0.45
CA MET A 387 4.08 15.30 0.81
C MET A 387 5.21 15.99 1.58
N ASN A 388 6.46 15.54 1.43
CA ASN A 388 7.65 16.23 1.95
C ASN A 388 7.98 17.52 1.18
N LEU A 389 7.52 17.68 -0.07
CA LEU A 389 7.53 18.96 -0.80
C LEU A 389 6.42 19.91 -0.33
N GLY A 390 5.38 19.41 0.34
CA GLY A 390 4.26 20.18 0.87
C GLY A 390 2.94 19.93 0.15
N LEU A 391 1.84 19.96 0.92
CA LEU A 391 0.48 19.68 0.44
C LEU A 391 0.02 20.68 -0.64
N GLU A 392 0.33 21.97 -0.47
CA GLU A 392 -0.01 23.01 -1.45
C GLU A 392 0.64 22.72 -2.82
N ARG A 393 1.92 22.34 -2.87
CA ARG A 393 2.63 22.00 -4.12
C ARG A 393 1.99 20.79 -4.79
N PHE A 394 1.56 19.80 -4.02
CA PHE A 394 0.82 18.64 -4.51
C PHE A 394 -0.53 19.04 -5.10
N HIS A 395 -1.40 19.77 -4.37
CA HIS A 395 -2.70 20.21 -4.90
C HIS A 395 -2.56 21.06 -6.15
N ARG A 396 -1.63 22.02 -6.17
CA ARG A 396 -1.41 22.88 -7.33
C ARG A 396 -0.86 22.11 -8.54
N GLY A 397 0.01 21.13 -8.30
CA GLY A 397 0.44 20.17 -9.32
C GLY A 397 -0.75 19.38 -9.90
N ARG A 398 -1.67 18.90 -9.05
CA ARG A 398 -2.89 18.19 -9.50
C ARG A 398 -3.86 19.07 -10.26
N ILE A 399 -4.08 20.32 -9.83
CA ILE A 399 -4.92 21.30 -10.53
C ILE A 399 -4.39 21.53 -11.95
N LEU A 400 -3.09 21.84 -12.08
CA LEU A 400 -2.46 21.98 -13.40
C LEU A 400 -2.47 20.68 -14.20
N GLY A 401 -2.29 19.52 -13.55
CA GLY A 401 -2.36 18.21 -14.19
C GLY A 401 -3.73 17.92 -14.81
N TRP A 402 -4.82 18.08 -14.06
CA TRP A 402 -6.17 17.93 -14.59
C TRP A 402 -6.48 18.95 -15.69
N PHE A 403 -6.11 20.22 -15.49
CA PHE A 403 -6.28 21.25 -16.50
C PHE A 403 -5.53 20.93 -17.80
N ALA A 404 -4.30 20.42 -17.70
CA ALA A 404 -3.47 19.99 -18.82
C ALA A 404 -4.10 18.81 -19.57
N LEU A 405 -4.56 17.78 -18.84
CA LEU A 405 -5.20 16.59 -19.42
C LEU A 405 -6.52 16.92 -20.15
N GLY A 406 -7.20 18.01 -19.77
CA GLY A 406 -8.35 18.56 -20.49
C GLY A 406 -8.02 19.40 -21.73
N GLN A 407 -6.74 19.71 -22.01
CA GLN A 407 -6.37 20.50 -23.20
C GLN A 407 -6.34 19.63 -24.46
N THR A 408 -7.01 20.11 -25.52
CA THR A 408 -6.95 19.53 -26.87
C THR A 408 -5.67 19.90 -27.62
N ASP A 409 -5.17 21.13 -27.44
CA ASP A 409 -3.89 21.56 -28.02
C ASP A 409 -2.69 20.87 -27.34
N ALA A 410 -1.88 20.20 -28.16
CA ALA A 410 -0.79 19.35 -27.66
C ALA A 410 0.34 20.15 -26.99
N ALA A 411 0.70 21.31 -27.53
CA ALA A 411 1.76 22.15 -26.99
C ALA A 411 1.34 22.80 -25.65
N ARG A 412 0.10 23.28 -25.57
CA ARG A 412 -0.50 23.81 -24.34
C ARG A 412 -0.64 22.72 -23.27
N ARG A 413 -1.06 21.51 -23.65
CA ARG A 413 -1.07 20.34 -22.75
C ARG A 413 0.33 20.05 -22.19
N GLU A 414 1.33 19.89 -23.04
CA GLU A 414 2.71 19.61 -22.62
C GLU A 414 3.24 20.71 -21.68
N ARG A 415 3.00 21.99 -22.00
CA ARG A 415 3.40 23.13 -21.17
C ARG A 415 2.86 23.02 -19.74
N TYR A 416 1.57 22.75 -19.55
CA TYR A 416 1.00 22.64 -18.19
C TYR A 416 1.39 21.33 -17.50
N LEU A 417 1.58 20.22 -18.22
CA LEU A 417 2.14 18.99 -17.63
C LEU A 417 3.54 19.24 -17.04
N ARG A 418 4.40 19.97 -17.77
CA ARG A 418 5.74 20.38 -17.30
C ARG A 418 5.68 21.33 -16.12
N GLN A 419 4.77 22.31 -16.12
CA GLN A 419 4.56 23.21 -14.97
C GLN A 419 4.05 22.45 -13.73
N ALA A 420 3.15 21.47 -13.90
CA ALA A 420 2.68 20.62 -12.82
C ALA A 420 3.82 19.80 -12.20
N LEU A 421 4.69 19.22 -13.04
CA LEU A 421 5.87 18.47 -12.60
C LEU A 421 6.95 19.35 -11.95
N ALA A 422 7.09 20.61 -12.35
CA ALA A 422 7.95 21.59 -11.67
C ALA A 422 7.46 21.94 -10.25
N LEU A 423 6.14 21.88 -10.01
CA LEU A 423 5.56 22.00 -8.67
C LEU A 423 5.75 20.72 -7.86
N ASN A 424 5.45 19.56 -8.45
CA ASN A 424 5.57 18.26 -7.79
C ASN A 424 5.99 17.13 -8.77
N PRO A 425 7.29 16.78 -8.86
CA PRO A 425 7.76 15.78 -9.82
C PRO A 425 7.39 14.34 -9.43
N TYR A 426 6.77 14.13 -8.27
CA TYR A 426 6.35 12.82 -7.78
C TYR A 426 4.93 12.42 -8.19
N GLU A 427 4.21 13.27 -8.93
CA GLU A 427 2.97 12.91 -9.62
C GLU A 427 3.28 12.05 -10.86
N LEU A 428 3.64 10.77 -10.63
CA LEU A 428 4.24 9.90 -11.65
C LEU A 428 3.34 9.65 -12.87
N GLY A 429 2.01 9.80 -12.73
CA GLY A 429 1.08 9.77 -13.87
C GLY A 429 1.34 10.87 -14.89
N LEU A 430 1.84 12.04 -14.48
CA LEU A 430 2.13 13.15 -15.40
C LEU A 430 3.39 12.89 -16.25
N TRP A 431 4.39 12.20 -15.71
CA TRP A 431 5.53 11.71 -16.51
C TRP A 431 5.07 10.71 -17.58
N LYS A 432 4.11 9.83 -17.26
CA LYS A 432 3.48 8.93 -18.23
C LYS A 432 2.65 9.70 -19.26
N ALA A 433 1.94 10.75 -18.88
CA ALA A 433 1.17 11.58 -19.81
C ALA A 433 2.06 12.32 -20.82
N LEU A 434 3.21 12.85 -20.38
CA LEU A 434 4.25 13.35 -21.28
C LEU A 434 4.83 12.21 -22.15
N GLY A 435 5.13 11.07 -21.53
CA GLY A 435 5.66 9.89 -22.21
C GLY A 435 4.76 9.34 -23.32
N ASP A 436 3.44 9.52 -23.23
CA ASP A 436 2.50 9.15 -24.29
C ASP A 436 2.56 10.08 -25.51
N GLY A 437 2.93 11.35 -25.32
CA GLY A 437 3.13 12.33 -26.40
C GLY A 437 4.47 12.22 -27.13
N VAL A 438 5.42 11.43 -26.62
CA VAL A 438 6.76 11.31 -27.22
C VAL A 438 6.72 10.64 -28.61
N ALA A 439 7.17 11.37 -29.62
CA ALA A 439 7.14 10.96 -31.03
C ALA A 439 8.42 10.24 -31.52
N ASP A 440 9.58 10.50 -30.91
CA ASP A 440 10.89 10.03 -31.38
C ASP A 440 11.84 9.60 -30.23
N GLY A 441 12.95 8.97 -30.61
CA GLY A 441 13.97 8.47 -29.67
C GLY A 441 14.66 9.58 -28.86
N PRO A 442 15.17 10.66 -29.48
CA PRO A 442 15.78 11.77 -28.76
C PRO A 442 14.84 12.44 -27.76
N ALA A 443 13.56 12.61 -28.07
CA ALA A 443 12.55 13.12 -27.14
C ALA A 443 12.31 12.16 -25.96
N ALA A 444 12.33 10.83 -26.19
CA ALA A 444 12.27 9.84 -25.12
C ALA A 444 13.47 9.97 -24.15
N ALA A 445 14.69 10.08 -24.70
CA ALA A 445 15.91 10.24 -23.92
C ALA A 445 15.92 11.59 -23.14
N ARG A 446 15.46 12.69 -23.77
CA ARG A 446 15.29 13.98 -23.07
C ARG A 446 14.31 13.86 -21.89
N LEU A 447 13.13 13.28 -22.10
CA LEU A 447 12.12 13.12 -21.05
C LEU A 447 12.64 12.29 -19.86
N LEU A 448 13.39 11.21 -20.12
CA LEU A 448 13.98 10.38 -19.07
C LEU A 448 15.11 11.12 -18.32
N ALA A 449 15.90 11.94 -19.01
CA ALA A 449 16.91 12.78 -18.37
C ALA A 449 16.28 13.87 -17.48
N GLU A 450 15.18 14.50 -17.93
CA GLU A 450 14.39 15.45 -17.14
C GLU A 450 13.76 14.80 -15.90
N MET A 451 13.21 13.60 -16.06
CA MET A 451 12.64 12.81 -14.97
C MET A 451 13.71 12.46 -13.92
N ASP A 452 14.89 12.00 -14.35
CA ASP A 452 16.01 11.75 -13.46
C ASP A 452 16.47 13.03 -12.77
N GLN A 453 16.64 14.15 -13.50
CA GLN A 453 17.04 15.42 -12.93
C GLN A 453 16.06 15.89 -11.84
N ALA A 454 14.76 15.75 -12.05
CA ALA A 454 13.73 16.17 -11.11
C ALA A 454 13.59 15.24 -9.90
N LEU A 455 13.79 13.93 -10.07
CA LEU A 455 13.62 12.91 -9.01
C LEU A 455 14.89 12.62 -8.21
N LEU A 456 16.08 12.84 -8.78
CA LEU A 456 17.38 12.71 -8.12
C LEU A 456 17.82 13.99 -7.39
N THR A 457 17.39 15.17 -7.85
CA THR A 457 17.78 16.48 -7.26
C THR A 457 16.81 17.11 -6.21
N PRO A 458 15.92 16.41 -5.47
CA PRO A 458 15.08 17.06 -4.46
C PRO A 458 15.72 17.18 -3.08
N ASN A 459 16.67 16.32 -2.70
CA ASN A 459 17.30 16.40 -1.37
C ASN A 459 18.40 17.48 -1.29
N ALA A 460 19.22 17.64 -2.33
CA ALA A 460 20.24 18.70 -2.36
C ALA A 460 19.62 20.10 -2.29
N ALA A 461 18.58 20.37 -3.09
CA ALA A 461 17.90 21.66 -3.11
C ALA A 461 17.18 21.99 -1.78
N LEU A 462 16.64 20.99 -1.06
CA LEU A 462 15.99 21.18 0.24
C LEU A 462 16.98 21.33 1.41
N GLU A 463 18.17 20.74 1.35
CA GLU A 463 19.24 20.99 2.33
C GLU A 463 19.88 22.37 2.12
N VAL A 464 20.15 22.75 0.86
CA VAL A 464 20.72 24.07 0.50
C VAL A 464 19.79 25.20 0.95
N ALA A 465 18.48 25.08 0.70
CA ALA A 465 17.48 26.09 1.11
C ALA A 465 17.36 26.29 2.64
N LYS A 466 17.93 25.40 3.47
CA LYS A 466 17.97 25.55 4.94
C LYS A 466 19.29 26.06 5.50
N ARG A 467 20.39 26.07 4.71
CA ARG A 467 21.74 26.37 5.20
C ARG A 467 22.35 27.67 4.67
N LEU A 468 21.69 28.33 3.72
CA LEU A 468 22.14 29.63 3.23
C LEU A 468 21.57 30.76 4.10
N SER A 469 22.35 31.19 5.09
CA SER A 469 22.31 32.59 5.52
C SER A 469 23.09 33.45 4.52
N ALA A 470 22.97 34.78 4.61
CA ALA A 470 23.73 35.70 3.76
C ALA A 470 25.26 35.58 3.92
N ASP A 471 25.73 35.00 5.04
CA ASP A 471 27.12 35.03 5.49
C ASP A 471 27.82 33.65 5.41
N THR A 472 27.26 32.69 4.66
CA THR A 472 27.74 31.30 4.65
C THR A 472 29.03 31.15 3.82
N ASP A 473 30.16 30.89 4.50
CA ASP A 473 31.43 30.55 3.86
C ASP A 473 31.37 29.15 3.20
N PHE A 474 31.44 29.14 1.86
CA PHE A 474 31.37 27.93 1.03
C PHE A 474 32.57 26.99 1.20
N ALA A 475 33.72 27.46 1.70
CA ALA A 475 34.88 26.60 1.95
C ALA A 475 34.65 25.64 3.13
N SER A 476 33.67 25.94 4.01
CA SER A 476 33.34 25.12 5.19
C SER A 476 32.43 23.92 4.90
N LEU A 477 31.84 23.84 3.70
CA LEU A 477 30.90 22.77 3.31
C LEU A 477 31.65 21.49 2.91
N GLY A 478 32.27 20.83 3.89
CA GLY A 478 32.98 19.57 3.73
C GLY A 478 32.13 18.49 3.03
N GLY A 479 32.75 17.78 2.09
CA GLY A 479 32.10 16.75 1.27
C GLY A 479 31.39 15.70 2.13
N GLY A 480 30.08 15.56 1.94
CA GLY A 480 29.25 14.62 2.69
C GLY A 480 29.71 13.17 2.49
N GLN A 481 29.92 12.45 3.59
CA GLN A 481 30.36 11.05 3.55
C GLN A 481 29.34 10.15 2.85
N SER A 482 29.86 9.13 2.15
CA SER A 482 29.14 8.28 1.19
C SER A 482 28.18 7.24 1.79
N ASP A 483 28.00 7.21 3.10
CA ASP A 483 27.22 6.18 3.81
C ASP A 483 25.70 6.46 3.80
N ALA A 484 25.26 7.20 2.78
CA ALA A 484 23.88 7.60 2.59
C ALA A 484 23.00 6.37 2.30
N LYS A 485 22.21 5.96 3.31
CA LYS A 485 21.04 5.10 3.14
C LYS A 485 20.25 5.56 1.92
N ALA A 486 20.10 4.66 0.94
CA ALA A 486 19.66 4.96 -0.41
C ALA A 486 18.60 6.06 -0.49
N ASP A 487 18.88 7.12 -1.26
CA ASP A 487 17.94 8.21 -1.45
C ASP A 487 16.63 7.64 -2.02
N ARG A 488 15.53 7.97 -1.35
CA ARG A 488 14.19 7.57 -1.77
C ARG A 488 13.80 8.22 -3.10
N GLY A 489 14.34 9.41 -3.41
CA GLY A 489 14.27 10.02 -4.74
C GLY A 489 14.91 9.13 -5.80
N ALA A 490 16.15 8.66 -5.58
CA ALA A 490 16.83 7.72 -6.48
C ALA A 490 16.09 6.38 -6.63
N THR A 491 15.47 5.89 -5.56
CA THR A 491 14.63 4.68 -5.62
C THR A 491 13.39 4.89 -6.51
N VAL A 492 12.76 6.07 -6.46
CA VAL A 492 11.63 6.42 -7.34
C VAL A 492 12.12 6.64 -8.78
N ALA A 493 13.20 7.40 -8.98
CA ALA A 493 13.79 7.67 -10.29
C ALA A 493 14.12 6.37 -11.05
N LYS A 494 14.76 5.41 -10.35
CA LYS A 494 15.02 4.07 -10.89
C LYS A 494 13.72 3.39 -11.31
N LEU A 495 12.88 3.01 -10.35
CA LEU A 495 11.74 2.12 -10.61
C LEU A 495 10.67 2.73 -11.52
N ALA A 496 10.44 4.04 -11.43
CA ALA A 496 9.48 4.74 -12.27
C ALA A 496 10.05 5.02 -13.67
N GLY A 497 11.33 5.40 -13.79
CA GLY A 497 11.95 5.60 -15.09
C GLY A 497 12.23 4.29 -15.84
N ASP A 498 12.51 3.18 -15.15
CA ASP A 498 12.59 1.83 -15.73
C ASP A 498 11.27 1.45 -16.41
N ALA A 499 10.15 1.72 -15.75
CA ALA A 499 8.83 1.49 -16.31
C ALA A 499 8.48 2.47 -17.45
N LEU A 500 8.86 3.75 -17.34
CA LEU A 500 8.59 4.76 -18.37
C LEU A 500 9.39 4.46 -19.65
N ALA A 501 10.69 4.19 -19.52
CA ALA A 501 11.57 3.87 -20.63
C ALA A 501 11.09 2.61 -21.37
N GLY A 502 10.72 1.55 -20.65
CA GLY A 502 10.17 0.33 -21.24
C GLY A 502 8.89 0.58 -22.05
N GLN A 503 8.01 1.48 -21.58
CA GLN A 503 6.78 1.82 -22.29
C GLN A 503 7.01 2.74 -23.49
N VAL A 504 7.82 3.80 -23.33
CA VAL A 504 8.09 4.78 -24.39
C VAL A 504 8.93 4.15 -25.52
N PHE A 505 10.09 3.56 -25.20
CA PHE A 505 10.90 2.89 -26.22
C PHE A 505 10.23 1.65 -26.77
N GLY A 506 9.48 0.88 -25.97
CA GLY A 506 8.67 -0.25 -26.46
C GLY A 506 7.68 0.19 -27.55
N ARG A 507 6.95 1.29 -27.33
CA ARG A 507 6.04 1.89 -28.31
C ARG A 507 6.76 2.38 -29.57
N LEU A 508 7.87 3.12 -29.41
CA LEU A 508 8.65 3.65 -30.53
C LEU A 508 9.21 2.53 -31.42
N LEU A 509 9.83 1.52 -30.82
CA LEU A 509 10.38 0.36 -31.53
C LEU A 509 9.27 -0.44 -32.24
N ALA A 510 8.11 -0.63 -31.61
CA ALA A 510 6.97 -1.31 -32.21
C ALA A 510 6.35 -0.53 -33.38
N SER A 511 6.45 0.80 -33.41
CA SER A 511 5.93 1.63 -34.49
C SER A 511 6.70 1.51 -35.82
N GLY A 512 7.94 1.02 -35.78
CA GLY A 512 8.86 0.94 -36.92
C GLY A 512 9.40 2.29 -37.44
N ARG A 513 8.73 3.42 -37.14
CA ARG A 513 9.16 4.77 -37.52
C ARG A 513 10.42 5.15 -36.74
N GLY A 514 11.44 5.66 -37.43
CA GLY A 514 12.69 6.06 -36.79
C GLY A 514 13.45 4.92 -36.08
N LEU A 515 13.25 3.65 -36.44
CA LEU A 515 13.77 2.49 -35.69
C LEU A 515 15.28 2.55 -35.38
N ALA A 516 16.10 3.04 -36.32
CA ALA A 516 17.54 3.20 -36.12
C ALA A 516 17.86 4.28 -35.06
N GLU A 517 17.14 5.39 -35.11
CA GLU A 517 17.24 6.53 -34.19
C GLU A 517 16.73 6.15 -32.79
N ALA A 518 15.60 5.47 -32.68
CA ALA A 518 15.07 4.93 -31.42
C ALA A 518 16.06 3.96 -30.75
N ARG A 519 16.69 3.06 -31.52
CA ARG A 519 17.76 2.17 -31.02
C ARG A 519 19.04 2.93 -30.63
N ALA A 520 19.39 4.01 -31.33
CA ALA A 520 20.54 4.85 -30.98
C ALA A 520 20.30 5.60 -29.66
N ALA A 521 19.15 6.27 -29.55
CA ALA A 521 18.73 6.98 -28.34
C ALA A 521 18.61 6.04 -27.13
N LEU A 522 18.05 4.84 -27.30
CA LEU A 522 17.98 3.83 -26.23
C LEU A 522 19.37 3.40 -25.75
N ARG A 523 20.35 3.21 -26.65
CA ARG A 523 21.73 2.89 -26.25
C ARG A 523 22.42 4.04 -25.51
N ALA A 524 22.22 5.28 -25.98
CA ALA A 524 22.73 6.47 -25.29
C ALA A 524 22.10 6.64 -23.89
N GLU A 525 20.81 6.37 -23.77
CA GLU A 525 20.06 6.41 -22.51
C GLU A 525 20.52 5.34 -21.50
N LEU A 526 20.74 4.10 -21.96
CA LEU A 526 21.33 3.04 -21.13
C LEU A 526 22.72 3.46 -20.61
N ALA A 527 23.57 4.04 -21.47
CA ALA A 527 24.89 4.52 -21.09
C ALA A 527 24.83 5.71 -20.10
N ARG A 528 23.89 6.65 -20.30
CA ARG A 528 23.66 7.79 -19.40
C ARG A 528 23.28 7.33 -17.98
N ARG A 529 22.36 6.37 -17.87
CA ARG A 529 21.91 5.84 -16.56
C ARG A 529 22.96 4.99 -15.86
N GLU A 530 23.78 4.25 -16.59
CA GLU A 530 24.95 3.56 -16.04
C GLU A 530 25.95 4.57 -15.45
N ALA A 531 26.25 5.67 -16.18
CA ALA A 531 27.12 6.75 -15.70
C ALA A 531 26.56 7.48 -14.45
N LEU A 532 25.24 7.65 -14.36
CA LEU A 532 24.56 8.18 -13.16
C LEU A 532 24.51 7.20 -11.97
N LYS A 533 24.99 5.96 -12.12
CA LYS A 533 24.88 4.88 -11.13
C LYS A 533 23.42 4.55 -10.74
N VAL A 534 22.48 4.77 -11.66
CA VAL A 534 21.07 4.36 -11.56
C VAL A 534 20.72 3.41 -12.71
N PRO A 535 21.40 2.28 -12.87
CA PRO A 535 21.22 1.41 -14.03
C PRO A 535 19.83 0.77 -14.07
N TYR A 536 19.31 0.64 -15.29
CA TYR A 536 18.11 -0.14 -15.60
C TYR A 536 18.29 -1.62 -15.24
N ASP A 537 17.27 -2.23 -14.62
CA ASP A 537 17.32 -3.62 -14.17
C ASP A 537 17.43 -4.63 -15.33
N ALA A 538 18.01 -5.80 -15.07
CA ALA A 538 18.27 -6.83 -16.08
C ALA A 538 17.03 -7.30 -16.89
N PRO A 539 15.79 -7.38 -16.33
CA PRO A 539 14.59 -7.67 -17.12
C PRO A 539 14.25 -6.56 -18.11
N SER A 540 14.38 -5.28 -17.73
CA SER A 540 14.21 -4.16 -18.67
C SER A 540 15.29 -4.16 -19.75
N ARG A 541 16.54 -4.55 -19.43
CA ARG A 541 17.58 -4.77 -20.46
C ARG A 541 17.13 -5.80 -21.50
N LYS A 542 16.47 -6.90 -21.11
CA LYS A 542 15.96 -7.94 -22.03
C LYS A 542 14.78 -7.47 -22.89
N THR A 543 13.80 -6.75 -22.33
CA THR A 543 12.70 -6.19 -23.13
C THR A 543 13.17 -5.08 -24.06
N CYS A 544 14.22 -4.34 -23.69
CA CYS A 544 14.87 -3.33 -24.53
C CYS A 544 15.80 -3.93 -25.59
N SER A 545 16.40 -5.11 -25.36
CA SER A 545 17.34 -5.75 -26.29
C SER A 545 16.71 -6.78 -27.23
N GLY A 546 15.51 -7.31 -26.91
CA GLY A 546 14.84 -8.39 -27.64
C GLY A 546 14.46 -8.11 -29.10
N VAL A 547 14.79 -6.92 -29.63
CA VAL A 547 14.64 -6.55 -31.05
C VAL A 547 15.99 -6.54 -31.78
N THR A 548 16.93 -7.42 -31.40
CA THR A 548 18.04 -7.82 -32.28
C THR A 548 17.53 -8.79 -33.34
N THR A 549 17.89 -8.53 -34.59
CA THR A 549 17.44 -9.30 -35.76
C THR A 549 17.89 -10.75 -35.70
N SER A 550 16.96 -11.69 -35.59
CA SER A 550 17.17 -13.06 -36.06
C SER A 550 17.32 -13.03 -37.59
N ARG A 551 18.56 -12.87 -38.08
CA ARG A 551 18.87 -13.06 -39.51
C ARG A 551 18.68 -14.52 -39.85
N SER A 552 17.49 -14.86 -40.35
CA SER A 552 17.30 -16.05 -41.18
C SER A 552 18.10 -15.84 -42.47
N THR A 553 19.18 -16.60 -42.65
CA THR A 553 19.90 -16.68 -43.92
C THR A 553 19.11 -17.56 -44.87
N ALA A 554 18.52 -16.96 -45.90
CA ALA A 554 17.87 -17.70 -46.97
C ALA A 554 18.92 -18.29 -47.92
N SER A 555 18.87 -19.60 -48.15
CA SER A 555 19.47 -20.24 -49.32
C SER A 555 18.41 -20.37 -50.43
N PRO A 556 18.78 -20.22 -51.72
CA PRO A 556 17.85 -20.37 -52.83
C PRO A 556 17.61 -21.84 -53.18
N GLY A 557 16.36 -22.21 -53.48
CA GLY A 557 16.00 -23.56 -53.92
C GLY A 557 14.59 -23.62 -54.50
N CYS A 558 14.48 -23.76 -55.82
CA CYS A 558 13.20 -23.81 -56.54
C CYS A 558 12.35 -25.03 -56.16
N SER A 559 11.04 -24.83 -55.98
CA SER A 559 10.01 -25.37 -56.90
C SER A 559 8.59 -25.00 -56.46
N ARG A 560 7.70 -24.77 -57.43
CA ARG A 560 6.26 -24.49 -57.23
C ARG A 560 5.52 -25.78 -56.79
N PRO A 561 4.32 -25.62 -56.22
CA PRO A 561 3.19 -26.37 -56.76
C PRO A 561 1.94 -25.52 -57.07
N ARG A 562 1.09 -26.10 -57.92
CA ARG A 562 -0.21 -25.56 -58.38
C ARG A 562 -1.30 -25.66 -57.28
N MET A 563 -2.40 -24.94 -57.50
CA MET A 563 -3.75 -25.24 -56.97
C MET A 563 -4.10 -26.73 -57.20
N THR A 564 -4.91 -27.41 -56.38
CA THR A 564 -6.39 -27.29 -56.38
C THR A 564 -7.10 -27.94 -55.16
N ARG A 565 -8.43 -27.75 -55.13
CA ARG A 565 -9.46 -28.09 -54.13
C ARG A 565 -9.73 -29.59 -53.82
N CYS A 566 -10.28 -29.79 -52.61
CA CYS A 566 -11.39 -30.68 -52.19
C CYS A 566 -11.34 -32.22 -52.35
N SER A 567 -11.71 -32.90 -51.25
CA SER A 567 -12.75 -33.97 -51.13
C SER A 567 -12.33 -35.22 -50.32
N ARG A 568 -13.22 -35.64 -49.40
CA ARG A 568 -13.37 -36.99 -48.80
C ARG A 568 -14.01 -37.96 -49.85
N PRO A 569 -14.21 -39.30 -49.66
CA PRO A 569 -14.24 -40.09 -48.40
C PRO A 569 -13.67 -41.56 -48.44
N THR A 570 -13.93 -42.32 -47.35
CA THR A 570 -14.18 -43.79 -47.24
C THR A 570 -13.12 -44.89 -47.49
N ALA A 571 -12.71 -45.52 -46.39
CA ALA A 571 -12.93 -46.94 -46.00
C ALA A 571 -12.37 -48.17 -46.77
N SER A 572 -11.80 -49.09 -45.95
CA SER A 572 -11.73 -50.57 -46.07
C SER A 572 -10.64 -51.25 -46.93
N SER A 573 -9.79 -52.06 -46.29
CA SER A 573 -9.61 -53.53 -46.52
C SER A 573 -8.26 -54.08 -45.97
N ARG A 574 -8.29 -55.34 -45.53
CA ARG A 574 -7.17 -56.27 -45.21
C ARG A 574 -7.18 -57.38 -46.31
N PRO A 575 -6.17 -58.28 -46.54
CA PRO A 575 -5.38 -58.97 -45.49
C PRO A 575 -3.94 -59.54 -45.81
N SER A 576 -3.17 -59.76 -44.73
CA SER A 576 -2.32 -60.96 -44.41
C SER A 576 -1.06 -61.43 -45.18
N ARG A 577 -0.12 -62.02 -44.39
CA ARG A 577 1.12 -62.80 -44.71
C ARG A 577 2.31 -61.93 -45.21
N GLY A 578 3.57 -61.97 -44.72
CA GLY A 578 4.35 -62.73 -43.70
C GLY A 578 5.81 -62.93 -44.22
N PRO A 579 6.87 -63.38 -43.49
CA PRO A 579 7.16 -63.41 -42.02
C PRO A 579 8.62 -62.99 -41.59
N ARG A 580 8.80 -62.41 -40.36
CA ARG A 580 10.00 -62.45 -39.43
C ARG A 580 11.44 -62.06 -39.95
N PRO A 581 12.49 -61.86 -39.09
CA PRO A 581 12.57 -61.80 -37.61
C PRO A 581 13.28 -60.53 -37.02
N SER A 582 13.52 -60.51 -35.69
CA SER A 582 14.43 -59.61 -34.92
C SER A 582 13.97 -58.15 -34.75
N THR A 583 14.29 -57.41 -33.67
CA THR A 583 14.83 -57.71 -32.33
C THR A 583 14.03 -56.92 -31.29
N GLY A 584 14.02 -57.38 -30.04
CA GLY A 584 13.70 -56.52 -28.89
C GLY A 584 14.80 -56.66 -27.85
N TRP A 585 14.91 -55.70 -26.94
CA TRP A 585 15.25 -55.89 -25.52
C TRP A 585 15.12 -54.54 -24.79
N SER A 586 14.42 -54.55 -23.67
CA SER A 586 14.35 -53.47 -22.69
C SER A 586 15.35 -53.76 -21.57
N ASN A 587 16.02 -52.73 -21.04
CA ASN A 587 16.92 -52.88 -19.90
C ASN A 587 16.45 -52.09 -18.69
N VAL A 588 16.20 -52.83 -17.61
CA VAL A 588 16.21 -52.37 -16.22
C VAL A 588 17.59 -52.72 -15.65
N CYS A 589 18.18 -51.84 -14.83
CA CYS A 589 19.33 -52.21 -14.00
C CYS A 589 19.01 -51.97 -12.52
N ALA A 590 19.11 -53.05 -11.73
CA ALA A 590 19.20 -53.05 -10.28
C ALA A 590 20.21 -54.13 -9.88
N SER A 591 21.00 -53.89 -8.83
CA SER A 591 22.05 -54.81 -8.37
C SER A 591 21.96 -55.15 -6.88
N SER A 592 22.02 -56.44 -6.59
CA SER A 592 22.05 -57.11 -5.28
C SER A 592 23.49 -57.61 -4.99
N VAL A 593 23.89 -58.35 -3.93
CA VAL A 593 23.23 -59.27 -2.98
C VAL A 593 24.03 -59.25 -1.64
N ARG A 594 23.38 -59.34 -0.46
CA ARG A 594 23.75 -60.30 0.64
C ARG A 594 22.79 -60.30 1.85
N ARG A 595 22.37 -61.52 2.25
CA ARG A 595 21.84 -61.90 3.59
C ARG A 595 23.01 -62.53 4.39
N MET A 596 22.97 -62.96 5.66
CA MET A 596 21.99 -63.60 6.58
C MET A 596 22.64 -63.59 8.02
N PRO A 597 22.14 -64.23 9.12
CA PRO A 597 20.84 -64.85 9.42
C PRO A 597 20.21 -64.42 10.80
N SER A 598 19.25 -65.21 11.28
CA SER A 598 18.30 -65.03 12.41
C SER A 598 18.76 -65.48 13.82
N SER A 599 18.12 -64.95 14.88
CA SER A 599 17.42 -65.74 15.95
C SER A 599 16.80 -64.84 17.05
N SER A 600 15.81 -65.38 17.78
CA SER A 600 14.97 -64.71 18.81
C SER A 600 15.29 -65.28 20.23
N PRO A 601 14.40 -65.28 21.25
CA PRO A 601 13.74 -64.17 21.99
C PRO A 601 13.87 -64.30 23.55
N ILE A 602 13.84 -63.20 24.34
CA ILE A 602 13.48 -63.24 25.78
C ILE A 602 12.60 -62.02 26.16
N GLY A 603 11.65 -62.23 27.08
CA GLY A 603 10.51 -61.35 27.39
C GLY A 603 10.63 -60.39 28.60
N PRO A 604 9.50 -60.04 29.27
CA PRO A 604 9.32 -58.70 29.86
C PRO A 604 9.35 -58.60 31.40
N ARG A 605 9.68 -57.40 31.90
CA ARG A 605 9.31 -56.81 33.22
C ARG A 605 9.27 -55.28 33.03
N GLY A 606 8.43 -54.46 33.68
CA GLY A 606 7.37 -54.70 34.67
C GLY A 606 7.39 -53.61 35.75
N SER A 607 6.23 -53.00 36.08
CA SER A 607 6.01 -52.06 37.22
C SER A 607 6.71 -50.67 37.16
N SER A 608 6.29 -49.60 37.85
CA SER A 608 4.96 -49.22 38.40
C SER A 608 4.93 -47.73 38.84
N ARG A 609 3.72 -47.13 38.75
CA ARG A 609 3.03 -46.19 39.67
C ARG A 609 3.71 -45.02 40.44
N ASN A 610 2.85 -44.01 40.65
CA ASN A 610 2.80 -42.92 41.65
C ASN A 610 3.60 -41.64 41.37
N TRP A 611 3.04 -40.41 41.36
CA TRP A 611 2.05 -39.66 42.18
C TRP A 611 2.59 -38.89 43.41
N ARG A 612 2.83 -37.58 43.15
CA ARG A 612 2.63 -36.37 43.99
C ARG A 612 3.63 -35.97 45.13
N PRO A 613 3.71 -34.64 45.44
CA PRO A 613 4.66 -34.01 46.38
C PRO A 613 3.99 -33.67 47.75
N PRO A 614 4.63 -32.96 48.72
CA PRO A 614 4.60 -31.48 48.75
C PRO A 614 5.74 -30.75 49.55
N ALA A 615 5.60 -29.41 49.68
CA ALA A 615 6.14 -28.50 50.73
C ALA A 615 7.67 -28.22 50.76
N ARG A 616 8.22 -27.14 51.34
CA ARG A 616 7.92 -25.69 51.62
C ARG A 616 9.07 -25.22 52.56
N VAL A 617 9.24 -23.90 52.79
CA VAL A 617 10.22 -23.27 53.72
C VAL A 617 11.69 -23.34 53.24
N GLY A 618 12.57 -22.33 53.38
CA GLY A 618 12.42 -20.95 53.88
C GLY A 618 13.66 -20.07 53.56
N CYS A 619 13.60 -18.78 53.90
CA CYS A 619 14.71 -17.80 53.88
C CYS A 619 15.52 -17.88 55.22
N PRO A 620 16.59 -17.08 55.54
CA PRO A 620 17.15 -15.91 54.85
C PRO A 620 18.70 -15.69 54.86
N THR A 621 19.15 -14.67 54.12
CA THR A 621 20.33 -13.77 54.39
C THR A 621 21.72 -14.32 54.73
N LYS A 622 22.75 -13.92 53.94
CA LYS A 622 23.89 -13.10 54.43
C LYS A 622 24.80 -12.51 53.33
N ARG A 623 25.09 -11.23 53.54
CA ARG A 623 26.14 -10.33 53.01
C ARG A 623 27.53 -10.95 52.74
N VAL A 624 28.19 -10.46 51.68
CA VAL A 624 29.63 -10.12 51.66
C VAL A 624 29.82 -8.77 50.91
N CYS A 625 30.85 -7.99 51.27
CA CYS A 625 31.06 -6.59 50.88
C CYS A 625 32.30 -6.38 49.97
N ARG A 626 32.52 -5.09 49.59
CA ARG A 626 33.73 -4.43 48.99
C ARG A 626 33.72 -4.36 47.45
N ARG A 627 34.15 -3.25 46.79
CA ARG A 627 34.66 -1.92 47.24
C ARG A 627 34.39 -0.85 46.13
N PRO A 628 34.58 0.47 46.36
CA PRO A 628 34.12 1.55 45.46
C PRO A 628 35.22 2.38 44.76
N SER A 629 34.82 3.16 43.74
CA SER A 629 35.44 4.42 43.27
C SER A 629 34.30 5.39 42.90
N ARG A 630 34.11 6.53 43.58
CA ARG A 630 34.87 7.80 43.53
C ARG A 630 35.04 8.38 42.13
N PHE A 631 34.15 9.32 41.78
CA PHE A 631 34.51 10.59 41.13
C PHE A 631 33.55 11.69 41.61
N THR A 632 34.06 12.90 41.86
CA THR A 632 33.32 14.05 42.40
C THR A 632 32.97 15.07 41.30
N PRO A 633 31.91 15.88 41.49
CA PRO A 633 31.60 16.99 40.60
C PRO A 633 32.43 18.24 40.94
N ARG A 634 32.66 19.11 39.96
CA ARG A 634 33.08 20.51 40.18
C ARG A 634 32.05 21.47 39.62
N CYS A 635 31.63 22.42 40.44
CA CYS A 635 30.97 23.66 40.01
C CYS A 635 32.03 24.77 39.97
N THR A 636 31.96 25.67 38.98
CA THR A 636 31.99 27.15 39.16
C THR A 636 31.72 27.86 37.83
N PRO A 637 31.27 29.14 37.84
CA PRO A 637 30.69 29.80 36.67
C PRO A 637 31.65 30.76 35.94
N CYS A 638 31.31 31.12 34.70
CA CYS A 638 31.81 32.32 34.04
C CYS A 638 30.65 33.29 33.79
N ALA A 639 30.70 34.45 34.43
CA ALA A 639 29.97 35.63 34.00
C ALA A 639 30.85 36.42 33.02
N CYS A 640 30.26 36.98 31.97
CA CYS A 640 30.85 38.12 31.27
C CYS A 640 29.74 38.94 30.61
N ALA A 641 29.77 40.26 30.81
CA ALA A 641 28.68 41.15 30.46
C ALA A 641 28.91 41.85 29.11
N ARG A 642 27.82 42.22 28.42
CA ARG A 642 27.76 43.44 27.61
C ARG A 642 26.36 44.05 27.69
N CYS A 643 26.29 45.33 28.03
CA CYS A 643 25.08 46.14 28.04
C CYS A 643 24.89 46.82 26.67
N ALA A 644 23.64 47.07 26.26
CA ALA A 644 23.14 48.42 25.96
C ALA A 644 21.69 48.44 25.41
N ASN A 645 20.80 49.12 26.13
CA ASN A 645 19.70 49.97 25.65
C ASN A 645 18.90 49.61 24.37
N TRP A 646 17.62 49.27 24.55
CA TRP A 646 16.53 50.21 24.18
C TRP A 646 15.22 49.92 24.93
N ALA A 647 14.48 50.98 25.29
CA ALA A 647 13.18 50.93 25.97
C ALA A 647 12.33 52.16 25.59
N ARG A 648 11.02 52.13 25.91
CA ARG A 648 9.93 53.10 25.54
C ARG A 648 9.33 52.81 24.15
N ARG A 649 8.01 52.83 23.89
CA ARG A 649 6.73 52.91 24.66
C ARG A 649 5.79 51.81 24.07
N GLY A 650 4.65 51.39 24.61
CA GLY A 650 3.94 51.64 25.87
C GLY A 650 2.52 51.02 25.79
N SER A 651 2.02 50.44 26.88
CA SER A 651 0.60 50.05 27.08
C SER A 651 -0.18 51.23 27.72
N PRO A 652 -1.53 51.31 27.86
CA PRO A 652 -2.45 50.25 28.35
C PRO A 652 -3.87 50.34 27.68
N PRO A 653 -5.04 49.92 28.27
CA PRO A 653 -5.31 49.14 29.49
C PRO A 653 -6.31 47.96 29.41
N TRP A 654 -6.19 47.10 30.43
CA TRP A 654 -7.15 46.23 31.15
C TRP A 654 -8.66 46.32 30.87
N PRO A 655 -9.39 45.24 31.23
CA PRO A 655 -10.27 45.37 32.41
C PRO A 655 -10.03 44.32 33.52
N ARG A 656 -10.52 44.62 34.74
CA ARG A 656 -10.44 43.80 35.96
C ARG A 656 -11.79 43.86 36.69
N ARG A 657 -12.36 42.70 37.05
CA ARG A 657 -13.40 42.37 38.08
C ARG A 657 -13.96 40.98 37.69
N CYS A 658 -14.01 39.92 38.50
CA CYS A 658 -14.58 39.72 39.86
C CYS A 658 -16.11 39.98 39.89
N ALA A 659 -17.00 39.10 40.37
CA ALA A 659 -16.87 37.74 40.93
C ALA A 659 -18.26 37.04 41.00
N SER A 660 -18.32 35.92 41.75
CA SER A 660 -19.43 35.07 42.25
C SER A 660 -19.98 34.00 41.30
N MET A 661 -19.95 32.70 41.62
CA MET A 661 -20.53 31.95 42.76
C MET A 661 -22.06 31.98 42.84
N SER A 662 -22.66 30.96 42.21
CA SER A 662 -23.83 30.20 42.67
C SER A 662 -23.76 28.82 42.01
#